data_AF-W6KWY7-F1
#
_entry.id   AF-W6KWY7-F1
#
_cell.length_a   1.000
_cell.length_b   1.000
_cell.length_c   1.000
_cell.angle_alpha   90.00
_cell.angle_beta   90.00
_cell.angle_gamma   90.00
#
_symmetry.space_group_name_H-M   'P 1'
#
loop_
_entity.id
_entity.type
_entity.pdbx_description
1 polymer ?
#
loop_
_entity_poly.entity_id
_entity_poly.type
_entity_poly.pdbx_seq_one_letter_code
_entity_poly.pdbx_strand_id
1 'polypeptide(L)'
;MEEAEILKVKANQLFAEGDVYGAIRLYNETLNLLEDPIETVNELYSRKPRDYSSKPKSPSPIDEFKSIIYSNLSHAYLVLKDFEESWTMAEIAMAFNEEAIKPVLRFIEAKLQGGYSFEAFVAALLRARPLVRMETEAQTEKERHPANSGGALQTNPNHNASMNHILLKSIEKKLQDELGLSELSPGIELVPFMGGVTLVSRQSFSPGDVVFIEKKYPTPIEADLEIFADTVYGTKEIALHFAMLLSREQATESVAWRRLQKDFCGVWPRALEEVCEEVEAKVSGHLRAHLRPTSESAFRELLVMALRCRYNCFHTGFFRGCALANHGCRANLAMKYDASRGVVTMRAVDHVAPGDALLVKYLDDVNFLFGVAHRRELLRAWGFWCDCARCVRDCDPATALHEFITCQACGAFTHHPYSPLSARPADERHEVMAQEAAFSVGSCCRHCGARVEWGVERTNTLLELLAPFVEECSARSLSWWLSGRLEKARTLRVFPTSWVYRLVFYLYTHYISGIIDEFWTFFQTLRHPMKAPALIMVMQVFTPCGLQNFYSPLLDEVRENPLFNKLMNDSDSEEGKYYRGLLDESGEGMGCETLRVLLIFWHLIASFYPSQELWEVHRMICIFVLLHLIFQENLAHVEAKEQLTDENALKLLQRHGAYLEFKEIKRWLNLYQTLKPHTNVKHSPSMGAVKKAFKLK
;
A
#
# COMPACT_ATOMS: atom_id res chain seq x y z
N MET A 1 37.56 25.19 26.89
CA MET A 1 37.16 23.78 27.10
C MET A 1 37.21 23.38 28.56
N GLU A 2 38.37 23.41 29.24
CA GLU A 2 38.47 23.03 30.67
C GLU A 2 37.51 23.83 31.58
N GLU A 3 37.43 25.14 31.40
CA GLU A 3 36.49 26.01 32.14
C GLU A 3 35.02 25.62 31.88
N ALA A 4 34.67 25.30 30.64
CA ALA A 4 33.33 24.84 30.26
C ALA A 4 32.99 23.48 30.89
N GLU A 5 33.97 22.58 31.04
CA GLU A 5 33.78 21.31 31.75
C GLU A 5 33.48 21.51 33.23
N ILE A 6 34.20 22.43 33.90
CA ILE A 6 33.97 22.79 35.30
C ILE A 6 32.55 23.32 35.49
N LEU A 7 32.12 24.26 34.63
CA LEU A 7 30.77 24.81 34.69
C LEU A 7 29.70 23.74 34.45
N LYS A 8 29.88 22.84 33.47
CA LYS A 8 28.97 21.70 33.25
C LYS A 8 28.84 20.82 34.50
N VAL A 9 29.95 20.47 35.15
CA VAL A 9 29.93 19.62 36.35
C VAL A 9 29.15 20.30 37.47
N LYS A 10 29.40 21.59 37.70
CA LYS A 10 28.66 22.38 38.70
C LYS A 10 27.17 22.48 38.36
N ALA A 11 26.83 22.66 37.09
CA ALA A 11 25.44 22.67 36.62
C ALA A 11 24.74 21.32 36.87
N ASN A 12 25.41 20.20 36.57
CA ASN A 12 24.90 18.86 36.86
C ASN A 12 24.67 18.64 38.36
N GLN A 13 25.56 19.17 39.21
CA GLN A 13 25.42 19.10 40.67
C GLN A 13 24.19 19.87 41.15
N LEU A 14 24.03 21.13 40.72
CA LEU A 14 22.84 21.92 41.06
C LEU A 14 21.54 21.23 40.61
N PHE A 15 21.56 20.64 39.41
CA PHE A 15 20.41 19.88 38.91
C PHE A 15 20.08 18.68 39.81
N ALA A 16 21.09 17.91 40.24
CA ALA A 16 20.92 16.76 41.14
C ALA A 16 20.45 17.17 42.55
N GLU A 17 20.82 18.36 43.01
CA GLU A 17 20.36 18.95 44.28
C GLU A 17 18.94 19.54 44.19
N GLY A 18 18.35 19.60 42.98
CA GLY A 18 17.02 20.13 42.72
C GLY A 18 16.97 21.62 42.38
N ASP A 19 18.12 22.31 42.32
CA ASP A 19 18.22 23.69 41.83
C ASP A 19 18.26 23.74 40.30
N VAL A 20 17.09 23.51 39.69
CA VAL A 20 16.95 23.45 38.22
C VAL A 20 17.26 24.78 37.55
N TYR A 21 16.87 25.91 38.14
CA TYR A 21 17.15 27.24 37.59
C TYR A 21 18.64 27.60 37.66
N GLY A 22 19.29 27.27 38.78
CA GLY A 22 20.74 27.43 38.92
C GLY A 22 21.50 26.57 37.91
N ALA A 23 21.05 25.34 37.66
CA ALA A 23 21.61 24.48 36.62
C ALA A 23 21.45 25.08 35.21
N ILE A 24 20.25 25.55 34.84
CA ILE A 24 20.00 26.21 33.53
C ILE A 24 20.94 27.39 33.33
N ARG A 25 21.07 28.27 34.34
CA ARG A 25 21.97 29.43 34.26
C ARG A 25 23.41 29.00 33.96
N LEU A 26 23.92 28.00 34.68
CA LEU A 26 25.28 27.51 34.47
C LEU A 26 25.47 26.77 33.13
N TYR A 27 24.47 26.06 32.63
CA TYR A 27 24.54 25.48 31.28
C TYR A 27 24.60 26.57 30.20
N ASN A 28 23.82 27.65 30.32
CA ASN A 28 23.89 28.78 29.39
C ASN A 28 25.24 29.52 29.49
N GLU A 29 25.77 29.74 30.69
CA GLU A 29 27.14 30.26 30.89
C GLU A 29 28.18 29.34 30.23
N THR A 30 28.01 28.02 30.33
CA THR A 30 28.87 27.04 29.66
C THR A 30 28.82 27.20 28.15
N LEU A 31 27.63 27.37 27.55
CA LEU A 31 27.47 27.57 26.11
C LEU A 31 28.11 28.88 25.64
N ASN A 32 27.97 29.97 26.39
CA ASN A 32 28.59 31.26 26.07
C ASN A 32 30.14 31.18 26.01
N LEU A 33 30.77 30.25 26.74
CA LEU A 33 32.21 30.00 26.64
C LEU A 33 32.62 29.18 25.40
N LEU A 34 31.66 28.53 24.74
CA LEU A 34 31.86 27.64 23.59
C LEU A 34 31.39 28.23 22.26
N GLU A 35 30.70 29.36 22.30
CA GLU A 35 30.24 30.07 21.10
C GLU A 35 31.43 30.76 20.42
N ASP A 36 31.69 30.35 19.17
CA ASP A 36 32.46 31.15 18.21
C ASP A 36 31.45 32.16 17.59
N PRO A 37 31.78 33.43 17.33
CA PRO A 37 30.81 34.47 16.96
C PRO A 37 30.01 34.27 15.65
N ILE A 38 30.12 33.13 14.96
CA ILE A 38 29.71 32.99 13.56
C ILE A 38 28.62 31.93 13.30
N GLU A 39 28.46 30.85 14.06
CA GLU A 39 27.36 29.90 13.81
C GLU A 39 26.15 30.20 14.71
N THR A 40 25.26 31.06 14.23
CA THR A 40 23.96 31.25 14.90
C THR A 40 23.09 30.01 14.76
N VAL A 41 22.27 29.71 15.77
CA VAL A 41 21.25 28.65 15.75
C VAL A 41 20.38 28.70 14.48
N ASN A 42 20.16 29.89 13.91
CA ASN A 42 19.46 30.08 12.64
C ASN A 42 20.19 29.49 11.42
N GLU A 43 21.53 29.46 11.39
CA GLU A 43 22.29 28.79 10.33
C GLU A 43 22.18 27.27 10.42
N LEU A 44 22.10 26.71 11.64
CA LEU A 44 21.83 25.29 11.87
C LEU A 44 20.45 24.88 11.36
N TYR A 45 19.41 25.69 11.58
CA TYR A 45 18.07 25.47 11.02
C TYR A 45 17.96 25.74 9.51
N SER A 46 18.84 26.58 8.96
CA SER A 46 18.87 26.90 7.52
C SER A 46 19.61 25.86 6.68
N ARG A 47 20.34 24.93 7.31
CA ARG A 47 20.94 23.80 6.60
C ARG A 47 19.80 22.97 6.01
N LYS A 48 19.74 22.93 4.67
CA LYS A 48 18.81 22.04 3.95
C LYS A 48 18.86 20.63 4.55
N PRO A 49 17.72 19.90 4.57
CA PRO A 49 17.73 18.49 4.93
C PRO A 49 18.89 17.79 4.23
N ARG A 50 19.79 17.19 5.01
CA ARG A 50 20.98 16.54 4.48
C ARG A 50 20.58 15.54 3.41
N ASP A 51 21.39 15.44 2.37
CA ASP A 51 21.37 14.28 1.50
C ASP A 51 21.83 13.07 2.34
N TYR A 52 20.84 12.29 2.79
CA TYR A 52 21.02 11.12 3.67
C TYR A 52 21.90 10.01 3.04
N SER A 53 22.30 10.17 1.78
CA SER A 53 23.29 9.29 1.13
C SER A 53 24.74 9.54 1.62
N SER A 54 25.01 10.69 2.24
CA SER A 54 26.33 11.02 2.78
C SER A 54 26.49 10.50 4.21
N LYS A 55 27.57 9.77 4.49
CA LYS A 55 27.90 9.34 5.87
C LYS A 55 27.97 10.59 6.76
N PRO A 56 27.34 10.58 7.95
CA PRO A 56 27.46 11.69 8.88
C PRO A 56 28.94 11.91 9.20
N LYS A 57 29.40 13.15 9.07
CA LYS A 57 30.72 13.52 9.62
C LYS A 57 30.66 13.31 11.12
N SER A 58 31.63 12.59 11.68
CA SER A 58 31.79 12.48 13.12
C SER A 58 31.80 13.88 13.73
N PRO A 59 31.00 14.15 14.77
CA PRO A 59 30.96 15.47 15.39
C PRO A 59 32.34 15.85 15.93
N SER A 60 32.68 17.14 15.92
CA SER A 60 33.90 17.58 16.61
C SER A 60 33.74 17.38 18.12
N PRO A 61 34.82 17.28 18.91
CA PRO A 61 34.72 17.19 20.37
C PRO A 61 33.93 18.35 20.99
N ILE A 62 33.97 19.54 20.36
CA ILE A 62 33.20 20.72 20.79
C ILE A 62 31.71 20.51 20.49
N ASP A 63 31.35 19.99 19.31
CA ASP A 63 29.95 19.72 18.95
C ASP A 63 29.36 18.63 19.84
N GLU A 64 30.11 17.57 20.12
CA GLU A 64 29.68 16.53 21.05
C GLU A 64 29.45 17.12 22.45
N PHE A 65 30.34 17.99 22.91
CA PHE A 65 30.17 18.69 24.19
C PHE A 65 28.95 19.61 24.18
N LYS A 66 28.74 20.42 23.13
CA LYS A 66 27.54 21.27 22.96
C LYS A 66 26.26 20.44 22.98
N SER A 67 26.24 19.32 22.25
CA SER A 67 25.10 18.39 22.25
C SER A 67 24.74 17.91 23.65
N ILE A 68 25.75 17.57 24.48
CA ILE A 68 25.54 17.17 25.87
C ILE A 68 24.92 18.30 26.69
N ILE A 69 25.43 19.54 26.57
CA ILE A 69 24.91 20.70 27.32
C ILE A 69 23.45 20.99 26.93
N TYR A 70 23.16 21.08 25.64
CA TYR A 70 21.79 21.30 25.15
C TYR A 70 20.84 20.15 25.54
N SER A 71 21.33 18.91 25.54
CA SER A 71 20.55 17.78 26.03
C SER A 71 20.20 17.96 27.52
N ASN A 72 21.15 18.43 28.34
CA ASN A 72 20.91 18.65 29.76
C ASN A 72 19.97 19.84 30.02
N LEU A 73 20.07 20.91 29.23
CA LEU A 73 19.08 22.00 29.22
C LEU A 73 17.69 21.47 28.89
N SER A 74 17.56 20.65 27.84
CA SER A 74 16.30 19.99 27.50
C SER A 74 15.70 19.21 28.68
N HIS A 75 16.53 18.49 29.44
CA HIS A 75 16.08 17.78 30.64
C HIS A 75 15.61 18.72 31.75
N ALA A 76 16.34 19.82 31.97
CA ALA A 76 15.97 20.82 32.96
C ALA A 76 14.60 21.45 32.65
N TYR A 77 14.38 21.85 31.40
CA TYR A 77 13.09 22.37 30.96
C TYR A 77 11.97 21.32 31.02
N LEU A 78 12.29 20.05 30.72
CA LEU A 78 11.32 18.95 30.86
C LEU A 78 10.84 18.80 32.31
N VAL A 79 11.75 18.90 33.29
CA VAL A 79 11.43 18.86 34.73
C VAL A 79 10.57 20.06 35.14
N LEU A 80 10.84 21.24 34.57
CA LEU A 80 10.02 22.45 34.78
C LEU A 80 8.67 22.42 34.06
N LYS A 81 8.39 21.37 33.27
CA LYS A 81 7.22 21.25 32.37
C LYS A 81 7.14 22.34 31.30
N ASP A 82 8.29 22.93 30.97
CA ASP A 82 8.44 23.79 29.82
C ASP A 82 8.78 22.92 28.60
N PHE A 83 7.73 22.29 28.05
CA PHE A 83 7.91 21.30 27.01
C PHE A 83 8.46 21.90 25.72
N GLU A 84 8.10 23.16 25.42
CA GLU A 84 8.51 23.85 24.21
C GLU A 84 10.00 24.16 24.19
N GLU A 85 10.48 24.75 25.28
CA GLU A 85 11.91 24.98 25.43
C GLU A 85 12.66 23.65 25.51
N SER A 86 12.06 22.63 26.16
CA SER A 86 12.65 21.29 26.25
C SER A 86 12.88 20.63 24.89
N TRP A 87 11.90 20.58 23.99
CA TRP A 87 12.11 19.99 22.67
C TRP A 87 12.99 20.86 21.77
N THR A 88 12.94 22.19 21.92
CA THR A 88 13.81 23.12 21.18
C THR A 88 15.28 22.85 21.52
N MET A 89 15.62 22.75 22.80
CA MET A 89 16.96 22.39 23.24
C MET A 89 17.37 20.99 22.79
N ALA A 90 16.44 20.04 22.75
CA ALA A 90 16.71 18.69 22.24
C ALA A 90 17.00 18.68 20.73
N GLU A 91 16.29 19.48 19.93
CA GLU A 91 16.55 19.66 18.50
C GLU A 91 17.92 20.24 18.24
N ILE A 92 18.29 21.30 18.97
CA ILE A 92 19.63 21.89 18.86
C ILE A 92 20.70 20.84 19.23
N ALA A 93 20.49 20.07 20.30
CA ALA A 93 21.40 18.99 20.68
C ALA A 93 21.57 17.93 19.58
N MET A 94 20.47 17.53 18.91
CA MET A 94 20.50 16.59 17.77
C MET A 94 21.23 17.18 16.55
N ALA A 95 21.13 18.49 16.33
CA ALA A 95 21.81 19.15 15.21
C ALA A 95 23.35 19.17 15.37
N PHE A 96 23.84 19.17 16.63
CA PHE A 96 25.27 19.01 16.93
C PHE A 96 25.74 17.55 16.90
N ASN A 97 24.88 16.60 17.32
CA ASN A 97 25.19 15.18 17.30
C ASN A 97 23.92 14.35 17.02
N GLU A 98 23.77 13.91 15.78
CA GLU A 98 22.64 13.09 15.32
C GLU A 98 22.64 11.67 15.92
N GLU A 99 23.79 11.19 16.40
CA GLU A 99 23.94 9.85 17.01
C GLU A 99 23.61 9.84 18.51
N ALA A 100 23.36 11.01 19.11
CA ALA A 100 23.05 11.12 20.53
C ALA A 100 21.59 10.73 20.82
N ILE A 101 21.38 9.56 21.43
CA ILE A 101 20.06 9.03 21.78
C ILE A 101 19.33 9.83 22.88
N LYS A 102 20.05 10.39 23.86
CA LYS A 102 19.44 11.12 24.98
C LYS A 102 18.64 12.36 24.53
N PRO A 103 19.17 13.25 23.67
CA PRO A 103 18.39 14.30 23.02
C PRO A 103 17.10 13.78 22.37
N VAL A 104 17.19 12.69 21.58
CA VAL A 104 16.04 12.13 20.89
C VAL A 104 14.96 11.67 21.87
N LEU A 105 15.32 10.93 22.92
CA LEU A 105 14.36 10.47 23.93
C LEU A 105 13.72 11.64 24.70
N ARG A 106 14.49 12.70 24.98
CA ARG A 106 13.99 13.93 25.63
C ARG A 106 13.03 14.69 24.71
N PHE A 107 13.35 14.80 23.42
CA PHE A 107 12.46 15.37 22.40
C PHE A 107 11.11 14.62 22.36
N ILE A 108 11.15 13.29 22.30
CA ILE A 108 9.95 12.45 22.23
C ILE A 108 9.10 12.62 23.50
N GLU A 109 9.70 12.57 24.69
CA GLU A 109 8.96 12.74 25.94
C GLU A 109 8.38 14.16 26.07
N ALA A 110 9.14 15.20 25.72
CA ALA A 110 8.65 16.58 25.73
C ALA A 110 7.46 16.77 24.78
N LYS A 111 7.56 16.26 23.55
CA LYS A 111 6.47 16.33 22.56
C LYS A 111 5.23 15.55 23.03
N LEU A 112 5.42 14.34 23.57
CA LEU A 112 4.34 13.54 24.15
C LEU A 112 3.62 14.31 25.27
N GLN A 113 4.36 14.82 26.26
CA GLN A 113 3.80 15.57 27.39
C GLN A 113 3.15 16.90 26.96
N GLY A 114 3.63 17.51 25.86
CA GLY A 114 3.04 18.70 25.25
C GLY A 114 1.77 18.47 24.42
N GLY A 115 1.39 17.20 24.21
CA GLY A 115 0.23 16.78 23.40
C GLY A 115 0.51 16.65 21.90
N TYR A 116 1.78 16.51 21.50
CA TYR A 116 2.24 16.31 20.12
C TYR A 116 2.58 14.83 19.87
N SER A 117 1.67 13.94 20.26
CA SER A 117 1.92 12.50 20.34
C SER A 117 2.28 11.88 18.98
N PHE A 118 1.69 12.37 17.89
CA PHE A 118 2.02 11.83 16.56
C PHE A 118 3.43 12.23 16.10
N GLU A 119 3.86 13.47 16.35
CA GLU A 119 5.23 13.89 16.06
C GLU A 119 6.27 13.14 16.90
N ALA A 120 5.96 12.93 18.18
CA ALA A 120 6.75 12.08 19.07
C ALA A 120 6.86 10.64 18.54
N PHE A 121 5.76 10.08 18.01
CA PHE A 121 5.74 8.76 17.39
C PHE A 121 6.59 8.69 16.11
N VAL A 122 6.51 9.69 15.22
CA VAL A 122 7.36 9.77 14.04
C VAL A 122 8.84 9.84 14.45
N ALA A 123 9.20 10.65 15.44
CA ALA A 123 10.57 10.73 15.94
C ALA A 123 11.06 9.42 16.58
N ALA A 124 10.18 8.70 17.29
CA ALA A 124 10.50 7.38 17.83
C ALA A 124 10.88 6.38 16.71
N LEU A 125 10.07 6.29 15.65
CA LEU A 125 10.31 5.37 14.54
C LEU A 125 11.47 5.81 13.62
N LEU A 126 11.64 7.12 13.42
CA LEU A 126 12.62 7.68 12.48
C LEU A 126 14.02 7.85 13.09
N ARG A 127 14.11 8.13 14.40
CA ARG A 127 15.38 8.49 15.07
C ARG A 127 15.72 7.54 16.21
N ALA A 128 14.79 7.29 17.14
CA ALA A 128 15.11 6.54 18.35
C ALA A 128 15.36 5.05 18.09
N ARG A 129 14.47 4.38 17.34
CA ARG A 129 14.62 2.96 16.99
C ARG A 129 15.95 2.65 16.27
N PRO A 130 16.34 3.41 15.21
CA PRO A 130 17.63 3.21 14.56
C PRO A 130 18.83 3.28 15.51
N LEU A 131 18.87 4.31 16.37
CA LEU A 131 19.98 4.51 17.31
C LEU A 131 20.05 3.41 18.37
N VAL A 132 18.91 3.01 18.95
CA VAL A 132 18.86 1.91 19.92
C VAL A 132 19.30 0.58 19.28
N ARG A 133 18.93 0.33 18.02
CA ARG A 133 19.43 -0.84 17.29
C ARG A 133 20.94 -0.76 17.11
N MET A 134 21.47 0.36 16.64
CA MET A 134 22.92 0.54 16.45
C MET A 134 23.71 0.32 17.75
N GLU A 135 23.23 0.84 18.88
CA GLU A 135 23.82 0.58 20.21
C GLU A 135 23.82 -0.93 20.53
N THR A 136 22.72 -1.63 20.25
CA THR A 136 22.55 -3.07 20.52
C THR A 136 23.44 -3.92 19.62
N GLU A 137 23.55 -3.59 18.33
CA GLU A 137 24.41 -4.26 17.36
C GLU A 137 25.89 -4.08 17.71
N ALA A 138 26.31 -2.85 18.01
CA ALA A 138 27.68 -2.55 18.44
C ALA A 138 28.05 -3.29 19.73
N GLN A 139 27.10 -3.46 20.65
CA GLN A 139 27.31 -4.23 21.87
C GLN A 139 27.48 -5.73 21.57
N THR A 140 26.61 -6.28 20.72
CA THR A 140 26.66 -7.69 20.30
C THR A 140 27.97 -8.00 19.57
N GLU A 141 28.48 -7.07 18.76
CA GLU A 141 29.75 -7.23 18.04
C GLU A 141 30.95 -7.24 19.00
N LYS A 142 30.96 -6.35 20.01
CA LYS A 142 31.98 -6.34 21.08
C LYS A 142 32.00 -7.65 21.87
N GLU A 143 30.83 -8.23 22.14
CA GLU A 143 30.71 -9.52 22.83
C GLU A 143 31.21 -10.71 21.99
N ARG A 144 31.05 -10.66 20.66
CA ARG A 144 31.56 -11.68 19.73
C ARG A 144 33.07 -11.62 19.53
N HIS A 145 33.68 -10.44 19.68
CA HIS A 145 35.12 -10.22 19.47
C HIS A 145 35.83 -9.59 20.69
N PRO A 146 35.90 -10.30 21.83
CA PRO A 146 36.47 -9.74 23.07
C PRO A 146 38.00 -9.56 23.06
N ALA A 147 38.72 -10.04 22.04
CA ALA A 147 40.15 -10.33 22.13
C ALA A 147 41.13 -9.18 21.80
N ASN A 148 40.69 -7.97 21.45
CA ASN A 148 41.60 -6.87 21.02
C ASN A 148 41.40 -5.50 21.71
N SER A 149 40.53 -5.38 22.72
CA SER A 149 40.31 -4.11 23.43
C SER A 149 41.20 -4.03 24.68
N GLY A 150 42.44 -3.54 24.49
CA GLY A 150 43.38 -3.29 25.58
C GLY A 150 42.86 -2.25 26.59
N GLY A 151 42.67 -2.68 27.85
CA GLY A 151 43.17 -1.99 29.04
C GLY A 151 42.70 -0.58 29.43
N ALA A 152 41.58 -0.03 28.94
CA ALA A 152 41.04 1.24 29.43
C ALA A 152 39.78 1.03 30.31
N LEU A 153 39.70 1.74 31.45
CA LEU A 153 38.66 1.64 32.48
C LEU A 153 37.24 1.56 31.88
N GLN A 154 36.60 0.41 32.08
CA GLN A 154 35.23 0.12 31.67
C GLN A 154 34.22 0.81 32.61
N THR A 155 33.60 1.91 32.16
CA THR A 155 32.19 2.14 32.50
C THR A 155 31.40 1.00 31.84
N ASN A 156 30.47 0.36 32.53
CA ASN A 156 29.84 -0.89 32.07
C ASN A 156 28.85 -0.61 30.91
N PRO A 157 29.24 -0.75 29.61
CA PRO A 157 28.38 -0.37 28.49
C PRO A 157 27.10 -1.20 28.41
N ASN A 158 27.10 -2.41 28.99
CA ASN A 158 25.96 -3.32 29.07
C ASN A 158 24.72 -2.67 29.71
N HIS A 159 24.90 -1.73 30.65
CA HIS A 159 23.77 -1.15 31.37
C HIS A 159 23.04 -0.06 30.56
N ASN A 160 23.75 0.68 29.69
CA ASN A 160 23.18 1.86 29.04
C ASN A 160 22.30 1.52 27.83
N ALA A 161 22.76 0.62 26.94
CA ALA A 161 21.97 0.18 25.78
C ALA A 161 20.66 -0.51 26.24
N SER A 162 20.75 -1.34 27.27
CA SER A 162 19.57 -1.97 27.89
C SER A 162 18.61 -0.93 28.48
N MET A 163 19.12 0.14 29.09
CA MET A 163 18.28 1.18 29.71
C MET A 163 17.57 2.03 28.65
N ASN A 164 18.27 2.45 27.58
CA ASN A 164 17.67 3.20 26.48
C ASN A 164 16.56 2.40 25.80
N HIS A 165 16.78 1.10 25.58
CA HIS A 165 15.76 0.21 25.03
C HIS A 165 14.52 0.10 25.93
N ILE A 166 14.71 -0.06 27.26
CA ILE A 166 13.60 -0.10 28.23
C ILE A 166 12.83 1.22 28.24
N LEU A 167 13.55 2.35 28.23
CA LEU A 167 12.95 3.68 28.23
C LEU A 167 12.14 3.92 26.94
N LEU A 168 12.71 3.64 25.77
CA LEU A 168 12.02 3.78 24.49
C LEU A 168 10.76 2.91 24.47
N LYS A 169 10.85 1.64 24.89
CA LYS A 169 9.69 0.74 24.96
C LYS A 169 8.58 1.28 25.86
N SER A 170 8.93 1.89 26.99
CA SER A 170 7.96 2.53 27.89
C SER A 170 7.29 3.74 27.24
N ILE A 171 8.03 4.56 26.50
CA ILE A 171 7.52 5.74 25.81
C ILE A 171 6.61 5.31 24.64
N GLU A 172 7.06 4.35 23.83
CA GLU A 172 6.28 3.80 22.71
C GLU A 172 4.97 3.17 23.16
N LYS A 173 4.92 2.58 24.35
CA LYS A 173 3.66 2.05 24.89
C LYS A 173 2.64 3.17 25.14
N LYS A 174 3.07 4.30 25.73
CA LYS A 174 2.21 5.48 25.94
C LYS A 174 1.74 6.05 24.60
N LEU A 175 2.66 6.19 23.64
CA LEU A 175 2.35 6.67 22.29
C LEU A 175 1.32 5.76 21.60
N GLN A 176 1.48 4.44 21.70
CA GLN A 176 0.52 3.49 21.15
C GLN A 176 -0.87 3.66 21.76
N ASP A 177 -0.96 3.82 23.08
CA ASP A 177 -2.23 4.01 23.77
C ASP A 177 -2.92 5.32 23.36
N GLU A 178 -2.17 6.42 23.27
CA GLU A 178 -2.72 7.73 22.86
C GLU A 178 -3.12 7.79 21.39
N LEU A 179 -2.37 7.11 20.51
CA LEU A 179 -2.63 7.10 19.07
C LEU A 179 -3.62 6.01 18.65
N GLY A 180 -4.06 5.14 19.57
CA GLY A 180 -4.92 4.00 19.25
C GLY A 180 -4.23 2.94 18.40
N LEU A 181 -2.90 2.80 18.54
CA LEU A 181 -2.11 1.78 17.88
C LEU A 181 -1.98 0.56 18.80
N SER A 182 -2.04 -0.63 18.22
CA SER A 182 -1.81 -1.89 18.91
C SER A 182 -1.06 -2.86 17.99
N GLU A 183 -0.42 -3.86 18.58
CA GLU A 183 0.39 -4.85 17.84
C GLU A 183 1.47 -4.22 16.95
N LEU A 184 1.96 -3.02 17.30
CA LEU A 184 3.02 -2.35 16.54
C LEU A 184 4.30 -3.18 16.62
N SER A 185 4.68 -3.77 15.48
CA SER A 185 5.90 -4.56 15.42
C SER A 185 7.14 -3.72 15.79
N PRO A 186 8.06 -4.26 16.63
CA PRO A 186 9.31 -3.58 16.96
C PRO A 186 10.25 -3.46 15.76
N GLY A 187 10.04 -4.28 14.72
CA GLY A 187 10.84 -4.26 13.50
C GLY A 187 10.41 -3.20 12.49
N ILE A 188 9.48 -2.30 12.81
CA ILE A 188 9.07 -1.22 11.90
C ILE A 188 9.90 0.02 12.18
N GLU A 189 10.43 0.65 11.16
CA GLU A 189 11.07 1.96 11.26
C GLU A 189 10.59 2.91 10.17
N LEU A 190 10.87 4.19 10.36
CA LEU A 190 10.80 5.17 9.30
C LEU A 190 12.21 5.47 8.80
N VAL A 191 12.34 5.66 7.50
CA VAL A 191 13.54 6.25 6.90
C VAL A 191 13.15 7.43 6.02
N PRO A 192 14.04 8.42 5.83
CA PRO A 192 13.80 9.49 4.88
C PRO A 192 13.53 8.94 3.47
N PHE A 193 12.56 9.53 2.80
CA PHE A 193 12.17 9.19 1.43
C PHE A 193 11.79 10.47 0.71
N MET A 194 11.85 10.52 -0.63
CA MET A 194 11.66 11.74 -1.43
C MET A 194 10.49 12.62 -0.92
N GLY A 195 10.79 13.83 -0.42
CA GLY A 195 9.79 14.77 0.10
C GLY A 195 9.08 14.30 1.38
N GLY A 196 9.60 13.29 2.08
CA GLY A 196 8.80 12.50 3.01
C GLY A 196 9.60 11.51 3.87
N VAL A 197 8.88 10.48 4.31
CA VAL A 197 9.41 9.29 5.00
C VAL A 197 8.82 8.05 4.34
N THR A 198 9.41 6.88 4.59
CA THR A 198 8.83 5.59 4.22
C THR A 198 8.99 4.60 5.35
N LEU A 199 7.99 3.73 5.52
CA LEU A 199 8.07 2.61 6.44
C LEU A 199 9.01 1.55 5.87
N VAL A 200 9.91 1.03 6.70
CA VAL A 200 10.80 -0.10 6.36
C VAL A 200 10.69 -1.18 7.40
N SER A 201 10.89 -2.42 6.96
CA SER A 201 11.01 -3.55 7.87
C SER A 201 12.46 -3.75 8.31
N ARG A 202 12.65 -4.17 9.56
CA ARG A 202 13.92 -4.57 10.17
C ARG A 202 13.87 -6.01 10.67
N GLN A 203 12.76 -6.69 10.39
CA GLN A 203 12.55 -8.11 10.63
C GLN A 203 11.89 -8.75 9.40
N SER A 204 11.81 -10.07 9.38
CA SER A 204 11.02 -10.74 8.35
C SER A 204 9.54 -10.75 8.73
N PHE A 205 8.66 -10.62 7.74
CA PHE A 205 7.24 -10.93 7.88
C PHE A 205 6.84 -12.01 6.87
N SER A 206 6.00 -12.93 7.32
CA SER A 206 5.33 -13.90 6.46
C SER A 206 3.96 -13.38 6.04
N PRO A 207 3.43 -13.81 4.89
CA PRO A 207 2.06 -13.47 4.50
C PRO A 207 1.05 -13.84 5.60
N GLY A 208 0.21 -12.88 5.98
CA GLY A 208 -0.78 -12.98 7.06
C GLY A 208 -0.37 -12.31 8.37
N ASP A 209 0.92 -12.07 8.58
CA ASP A 209 1.44 -11.44 9.81
C ASP A 209 0.85 -10.02 9.99
N VAL A 210 0.46 -9.71 11.22
CA VAL A 210 0.03 -8.37 11.61
C VAL A 210 1.27 -7.50 11.83
N VAL A 211 1.29 -6.36 11.17
CA VAL A 211 2.36 -5.36 11.28
C VAL A 211 2.01 -4.33 12.35
N PHE A 212 0.76 -3.83 12.31
CA PHE A 212 0.11 -3.09 13.40
C PHE A 212 -1.41 -2.99 13.16
N ILE A 213 -2.14 -2.59 14.19
CA ILE A 213 -3.57 -2.25 14.13
C ILE A 213 -3.72 -0.79 14.60
N GLU A 214 -4.45 0.01 13.84
CA GLU A 214 -4.75 1.40 14.18
C GLU A 214 -6.26 1.62 14.33
N LYS A 215 -6.66 2.24 15.44
CA LYS A 215 -8.02 2.72 15.64
C LYS A 215 -8.25 4.03 14.91
N LYS A 216 -9.42 4.19 14.31
CA LYS A 216 -9.86 5.44 13.67
C LYS A 216 -9.67 6.61 14.63
N TYR A 217 -8.95 7.63 14.17
CA TYR A 217 -8.73 8.84 14.94
C TYR A 217 -10.05 9.61 15.12
N PRO A 218 -10.45 9.94 16.36
CA PRO A 218 -11.65 10.72 16.62
C PRO A 218 -11.36 12.20 16.32
N THR A 219 -11.86 12.68 15.18
CA THR A 219 -11.75 14.10 14.80
C THR A 219 -12.95 14.88 15.34
N PRO A 220 -12.75 16.11 15.88
CA PRO A 220 -13.85 17.01 16.24
C PRO A 220 -14.57 17.59 15.02
N ILE A 221 -13.94 17.48 13.84
CA ILE A 221 -14.54 17.84 12.57
C ILE A 221 -15.15 16.56 12.05
N GLU A 222 -16.43 16.36 12.34
CA GLU A 222 -17.28 15.38 11.65
C GLU A 222 -17.38 15.82 10.18
N ALA A 223 -16.35 15.49 9.40
CA ALA A 223 -16.47 15.56 7.97
C ALA A 223 -17.46 14.45 7.57
N ASP A 224 -18.52 14.80 6.86
CA ASP A 224 -19.31 13.85 6.09
C ASP A 224 -18.40 13.26 5.00
N LEU A 225 -17.56 12.30 5.39
CA LEU A 225 -16.65 11.61 4.48
C LEU A 225 -17.42 10.78 3.45
N GLU A 226 -18.72 10.52 3.71
CA GLU A 226 -19.66 9.94 2.75
C GLU A 226 -19.75 10.78 1.46
N ILE A 227 -19.51 12.09 1.52
CA ILE A 227 -19.49 12.95 0.34
C ILE A 227 -18.44 12.45 -0.67
N PHE A 228 -17.34 11.86 -0.21
CA PHE A 228 -16.26 11.35 -1.07
C PHE A 228 -16.49 9.92 -1.59
N ALA A 229 -17.57 9.24 -1.18
CA ALA A 229 -17.79 7.84 -1.53
C ALA A 229 -18.19 7.65 -3.00
N ASP A 230 -18.94 8.60 -3.56
CA ASP A 230 -19.63 8.41 -4.86
C ASP A 230 -19.01 9.21 -6.02
N THR A 231 -18.01 10.05 -5.77
CA THR A 231 -17.37 10.87 -6.82
C THR A 231 -15.86 10.83 -6.69
N VAL A 232 -15.16 10.66 -7.83
CA VAL A 232 -13.68 10.72 -7.88
C VAL A 232 -13.25 12.18 -7.73
N TYR A 233 -13.10 12.64 -6.49
CA TYR A 233 -12.55 13.96 -6.20
C TYR A 233 -11.02 13.94 -6.30
N GLY A 234 -10.46 14.96 -6.95
CA GLY A 234 -9.02 15.20 -6.95
C GLY A 234 -8.55 15.80 -5.61
N THR A 235 -7.23 15.89 -5.44
CA THR A 235 -6.63 16.48 -4.24
C THR A 235 -7.06 17.93 -4.00
N LYS A 236 -7.27 18.73 -5.06
CA LYS A 236 -7.68 20.12 -4.90
C LYS A 236 -9.11 20.25 -4.37
N GLU A 237 -10.04 19.40 -4.81
CA GLU A 237 -11.44 19.41 -4.34
C GLU A 237 -11.56 18.95 -2.89
N ILE A 238 -10.87 17.86 -2.53
CA ILE A 238 -10.86 17.35 -1.16
C ILE A 238 -10.15 18.34 -0.22
N ALA A 239 -9.03 18.95 -0.64
CA ALA A 239 -8.36 19.99 0.13
C ALA A 239 -9.25 21.23 0.30
N LEU A 240 -9.99 21.63 -0.73
CA LEU A 240 -10.94 22.74 -0.62
C LEU A 240 -12.04 22.42 0.41
N HIS A 241 -12.59 21.20 0.38
CA HIS A 241 -13.57 20.77 1.37
C HIS A 241 -13.05 20.92 2.81
N PHE A 242 -11.85 20.40 3.09
CA PHE A 242 -11.24 20.57 4.41
C PHE A 242 -10.95 22.03 4.74
N ALA A 243 -10.42 22.82 3.79
CA ALA A 243 -10.15 24.23 4.02
C ALA A 243 -11.42 25.02 4.36
N MET A 244 -12.55 24.73 3.70
CA MET A 244 -13.83 25.35 4.00
C MET A 244 -14.29 25.02 5.43
N LEU A 245 -14.24 23.73 5.82
CA LEU A 245 -14.58 23.29 7.19
C LEU A 245 -13.68 23.95 8.24
N LEU A 246 -12.37 24.01 7.97
CA LEU A 246 -11.35 24.50 8.89
C LEU A 246 -11.32 26.02 9.00
N SER A 247 -11.70 26.76 7.95
CA SER A 247 -11.56 28.21 7.88
C SER A 247 -12.24 28.93 9.05
N ARG A 248 -13.41 28.44 9.50
CA ARG A 248 -14.14 29.00 10.64
C ARG A 248 -13.44 28.72 11.97
N GLU A 249 -12.96 27.49 12.13
CA GLU A 249 -12.25 27.07 13.35
C GLU A 249 -10.92 27.82 13.49
N GLN A 250 -10.19 28.01 12.39
CA GLN A 250 -8.97 28.80 12.34
C GLN A 250 -9.24 30.28 12.67
N ALA A 251 -10.22 30.90 12.02
CA ALA A 251 -10.52 32.33 12.20
C ALA A 251 -10.91 32.70 13.64
N THR A 252 -11.36 31.72 14.42
CA THR A 252 -11.75 31.89 15.83
C THR A 252 -10.74 31.32 16.82
N GLU A 253 -9.63 30.77 16.33
CA GLU A 253 -8.64 30.02 17.13
C GLU A 253 -9.28 29.03 18.11
N SER A 254 -10.27 28.30 17.61
CA SER A 254 -11.10 27.44 18.44
C SER A 254 -10.26 26.37 19.15
N VAL A 255 -10.83 25.80 20.22
CA VAL A 255 -10.19 24.66 20.91
C VAL A 255 -10.01 23.48 19.95
N ALA A 256 -10.94 23.27 19.03
CA ALA A 256 -10.85 22.21 18.02
C ALA A 256 -9.70 22.49 17.03
N TRP A 257 -9.53 23.74 16.58
CA TRP A 257 -8.41 24.13 15.70
C TRP A 257 -7.05 23.89 16.36
N ARG A 258 -6.85 24.42 17.57
CA ARG A 258 -5.59 24.24 18.31
C ARG A 258 -5.30 22.77 18.60
N ARG A 259 -6.33 21.99 18.94
CA ARG A 259 -6.20 20.54 19.11
C ARG A 259 -5.78 19.87 17.80
N LEU A 260 -6.43 20.18 16.69
CA LEU A 260 -6.10 19.62 15.38
C LEU A 260 -4.66 19.96 14.97
N GLN A 261 -4.21 21.19 15.20
CA GLN A 261 -2.81 21.60 14.94
C GLN A 261 -1.81 20.71 15.69
N LYS A 262 -2.07 20.41 16.96
CA LYS A 262 -1.24 19.51 17.76
C LYS A 262 -1.32 18.06 17.27
N ASP A 263 -2.54 17.56 17.09
CA ASP A 263 -2.81 16.17 16.69
C ASP A 263 -2.26 15.85 15.28
N PHE A 264 -2.25 16.83 14.37
CA PHE A 264 -1.70 16.69 13.02
C PHE A 264 -0.27 17.21 12.90
N CYS A 265 0.40 17.52 14.01
CA CYS A 265 1.83 17.80 13.97
C CYS A 265 2.61 16.53 13.65
N GLY A 266 3.58 16.61 12.74
CA GLY A 266 4.39 15.47 12.28
C GLY A 266 3.78 14.62 11.15
N VAL A 267 2.49 14.77 10.84
CA VAL A 267 1.87 14.11 9.67
C VAL A 267 2.36 14.76 8.37
N TRP A 268 2.32 14.00 7.26
CA TRP A 268 2.67 14.53 5.95
C TRP A 268 1.50 15.34 5.34
N PRO A 269 1.75 16.47 4.65
CA PRO A 269 3.02 17.19 4.59
C PRO A 269 3.33 17.91 5.91
N ARG A 270 4.59 17.86 6.36
CA ARG A 270 5.03 18.57 7.56
C ARG A 270 5.18 20.06 7.29
N ALA A 271 5.59 20.41 6.08
CA ALA A 271 5.69 21.77 5.58
C ALA A 271 5.34 21.81 4.08
N LEU A 272 5.05 22.99 3.51
CA LEU A 272 4.68 23.07 2.09
C LEU A 272 5.83 22.69 1.16
N GLU A 273 7.06 22.85 1.62
CA GLU A 273 8.28 22.50 0.91
C GLU A 273 8.42 20.98 0.67
N GLU A 274 7.64 20.15 1.37
CA GLU A 274 7.52 18.71 1.13
C GLU A 274 6.53 18.37 0.00
N VAL A 275 5.70 19.32 -0.40
CA VAL A 275 4.73 19.18 -1.49
C VAL A 275 5.39 19.62 -2.78
N CYS A 276 5.17 18.87 -3.87
CA CYS A 276 5.63 19.28 -5.19
C CYS A 276 5.07 20.67 -5.55
N GLU A 277 5.92 21.56 -6.08
CA GLU A 277 5.56 22.94 -6.44
C GLU A 277 4.34 23.02 -7.37
N GLU A 278 4.23 22.11 -8.34
CA GLU A 278 3.06 22.03 -9.24
C GLU A 278 1.77 21.77 -8.45
N VAL A 279 1.82 20.84 -7.49
CA VAL A 279 0.66 20.45 -6.67
C VAL A 279 0.30 21.59 -5.71
N GLU A 280 1.29 22.19 -5.05
CA GLU A 280 1.08 23.36 -4.19
C GLU A 280 0.42 24.49 -4.97
N ALA A 281 0.95 24.86 -6.14
CA ALA A 281 0.41 25.94 -6.97
C ALA A 281 -1.03 25.67 -7.41
N LYS A 282 -1.33 24.44 -7.85
CA LYS A 282 -2.67 24.03 -8.28
C LYS A 282 -3.69 24.07 -7.15
N VAL A 283 -3.34 23.52 -5.99
CA VAL A 283 -4.24 23.52 -4.83
C VAL A 283 -4.40 24.93 -4.27
N SER A 284 -3.31 25.68 -4.11
CA SER A 284 -3.32 27.06 -3.63
C SER A 284 -4.20 27.95 -4.51
N GLY A 285 -4.01 27.92 -5.84
CA GLY A 285 -4.82 28.67 -6.78
C GLY A 285 -6.31 28.30 -6.71
N HIS A 286 -6.62 27.01 -6.59
CA HIS A 286 -7.99 26.53 -6.45
C HIS A 286 -8.64 27.00 -5.15
N LEU A 287 -7.94 26.91 -4.02
CA LEU A 287 -8.44 27.38 -2.73
C LEU A 287 -8.68 28.90 -2.73
N ARG A 288 -7.74 29.70 -3.26
CA ARG A 288 -7.90 31.16 -3.34
C ARG A 288 -9.09 31.60 -4.19
N ALA A 289 -9.46 30.82 -5.20
CA ALA A 289 -10.63 31.12 -6.03
C ALA A 289 -11.97 30.90 -5.30
N HIS A 290 -11.99 30.11 -4.22
CA HIS A 290 -13.23 29.69 -3.54
C HIS A 290 -13.32 30.16 -2.09
N LEU A 291 -12.20 30.48 -1.45
CA LEU A 291 -12.14 30.94 -0.06
C LEU A 291 -12.17 32.47 0.01
N ARG A 292 -12.61 32.98 1.17
CA ARG A 292 -12.54 34.42 1.45
C ARG A 292 -11.08 34.86 1.54
N PRO A 293 -10.72 36.06 1.04
CA PRO A 293 -9.37 36.60 1.21
C PRO A 293 -8.98 36.68 2.69
N THR A 294 -7.76 36.25 3.01
CA THR A 294 -7.15 36.30 4.34
C THR A 294 -5.69 36.76 4.21
N SER A 295 -4.99 36.96 5.32
CA SER A 295 -3.55 37.24 5.27
C SER A 295 -2.78 36.04 4.70
N GLU A 296 -1.63 36.29 4.08
CA GLU A 296 -0.83 35.21 3.49
C GLU A 296 -0.42 34.15 4.53
N SER A 297 -0.10 34.57 5.76
CA SER A 297 0.22 33.64 6.85
C SER A 297 -0.96 32.74 7.19
N ALA A 298 -2.16 33.32 7.39
CA ALA A 298 -3.36 32.55 7.72
C ALA A 298 -3.75 31.60 6.58
N PHE A 299 -3.63 32.05 5.33
CA PHE A 299 -3.87 31.21 4.17
C PHE A 299 -2.89 30.03 4.09
N ARG A 300 -1.58 30.27 4.29
CA ARG A 300 -0.56 29.21 4.27
C ARG A 300 -0.81 28.16 5.36
N GLU A 301 -1.15 28.58 6.57
CA GLU A 301 -1.52 27.67 7.65
C GLU A 301 -2.75 26.81 7.30
N LEU A 302 -3.78 27.43 6.72
CA LEU A 302 -4.98 26.73 6.30
C LEU A 302 -4.70 25.72 5.18
N LEU A 303 -3.90 26.12 4.20
CA LEU A 303 -3.48 25.29 3.08
C LEU A 303 -2.72 24.05 3.58
N VAL A 304 -1.74 24.22 4.47
CA VAL A 304 -1.01 23.10 5.08
C VAL A 304 -1.95 22.16 5.80
N MET A 305 -2.84 22.70 6.64
CA MET A 305 -3.76 21.86 7.41
C MET A 305 -4.75 21.09 6.50
N ALA A 306 -5.28 21.74 5.47
CA ALA A 306 -6.14 21.10 4.49
C ALA A 306 -5.45 19.96 3.74
N LEU A 307 -4.17 20.15 3.36
CA LEU A 307 -3.37 19.10 2.73
C LEU A 307 -3.07 17.96 3.72
N ARG A 308 -2.73 18.27 4.98
CA ARG A 308 -2.55 17.26 6.03
C ARG A 308 -3.82 16.43 6.21
N CYS A 309 -5.00 17.06 6.23
CA CYS A 309 -6.26 16.32 6.27
C CYS A 309 -6.45 15.45 5.02
N ARG A 310 -6.26 16.00 3.82
CA ARG A 310 -6.38 15.26 2.55
C ARG A 310 -5.54 13.98 2.51
N TYR A 311 -4.26 14.06 2.88
CA TYR A 311 -3.32 12.95 2.72
C TYR A 311 -3.35 11.94 3.85
N ASN A 312 -4.03 12.25 4.97
CA ASN A 312 -4.19 11.33 6.09
C ASN A 312 -5.65 10.85 6.27
N CYS A 313 -6.54 11.25 5.35
CA CYS A 313 -7.93 10.84 5.31
C CYS A 313 -8.15 9.72 4.30
N PHE A 314 -8.76 8.63 4.76
CA PHE A 314 -9.26 7.53 3.96
C PHE A 314 -10.78 7.61 3.89
N HIS A 315 -11.40 6.88 2.96
CA HIS A 315 -12.87 6.78 2.85
C HIS A 315 -13.55 6.41 4.19
N THR A 316 -12.88 5.66 5.05
CA THR A 316 -13.39 5.20 6.35
C THR A 316 -13.00 6.09 7.54
N GLY A 317 -12.13 7.09 7.36
CA GLY A 317 -11.69 7.97 8.44
C GLY A 317 -10.20 8.33 8.39
N PHE A 318 -9.74 8.96 9.48
CA PHE A 318 -8.34 9.32 9.66
C PHE A 318 -7.56 8.18 10.34
N PHE A 319 -6.47 7.77 9.69
CA PHE A 319 -5.55 6.73 10.17
C PHE A 319 -4.11 7.23 9.91
N ARG A 320 -3.57 7.99 10.86
CA ARG A 320 -2.31 8.73 10.70
C ARG A 320 -1.11 7.77 10.62
N GLY A 321 -1.15 6.65 11.35
CA GLY A 321 -0.11 5.62 11.28
C GLY A 321 -0.14 4.89 9.93
N CYS A 322 -1.32 4.53 9.45
CA CYS A 322 -1.53 3.93 8.14
C CYS A 322 -1.08 4.86 7.00
N ALA A 323 -1.31 6.17 7.14
CA ALA A 323 -0.91 7.18 6.15
C ALA A 323 0.62 7.34 5.99
N LEU A 324 1.44 6.74 6.85
CA LEU A 324 2.89 6.68 6.68
C LEU A 324 3.34 5.65 5.61
N ALA A 325 2.44 4.75 5.21
CA ALA A 325 2.76 3.73 4.21
C ALA A 325 2.71 4.32 2.80
N ASN A 326 3.83 4.22 2.07
CA ASN A 326 3.92 4.69 0.69
C ASN A 326 3.26 3.74 -0.28
N HIS A 327 2.92 4.27 -1.45
CA HIS A 327 2.34 3.50 -2.52
C HIS A 327 3.36 2.56 -3.20
N GLY A 328 2.93 1.33 -3.49
CA GLY A 328 3.54 0.48 -4.50
C GLY A 328 2.48 -0.25 -5.32
N CYS A 329 2.59 -0.25 -6.66
CA CYS A 329 1.70 -1.06 -7.49
C CYS A 329 1.99 -2.58 -7.38
N ARG A 330 3.04 -2.97 -6.64
CA ARG A 330 3.28 -4.31 -6.11
C ARG A 330 3.45 -4.17 -4.60
N ALA A 331 2.34 -3.98 -3.91
CA ALA A 331 2.30 -3.81 -2.47
C ALA A 331 2.72 -5.10 -1.76
N ASN A 332 3.40 -5.00 -0.63
CA ASN A 332 3.68 -6.14 0.25
C ASN A 332 2.87 -6.08 1.55
N LEU A 333 2.14 -4.98 1.78
CA LEU A 333 1.17 -4.81 2.85
C LEU A 333 -0.24 -4.50 2.31
N ALA A 334 -1.26 -4.92 3.06
CA ALA A 334 -2.65 -4.55 2.85
C ALA A 334 -3.26 -3.91 4.10
N MET A 335 -4.10 -2.90 3.88
CA MET A 335 -4.95 -2.30 4.90
C MET A 335 -6.32 -2.96 4.88
N LYS A 336 -6.75 -3.56 6.00
CA LYS A 336 -8.07 -4.17 6.14
C LYS A 336 -8.87 -3.44 7.22
N TYR A 337 -9.93 -2.75 6.80
CA TYR A 337 -10.82 -2.02 7.70
C TYR A 337 -11.90 -2.93 8.29
N ASP A 338 -12.04 -2.90 9.60
CA ASP A 338 -13.15 -3.53 10.33
C ASP A 338 -14.09 -2.42 10.83
N ALA A 339 -15.23 -2.28 10.15
CA ALA A 339 -16.23 -1.26 10.46
C ALA A 339 -16.86 -1.44 11.84
N SER A 340 -16.98 -2.68 12.34
CA SER A 340 -17.60 -2.96 13.65
C SER A 340 -16.73 -2.47 14.81
N ARG A 341 -15.41 -2.49 14.61
CA ARG A 341 -14.42 -2.06 15.60
C ARG A 341 -13.85 -0.66 15.33
N GLY A 342 -14.06 -0.12 14.12
CA GLY A 342 -13.48 1.14 13.69
C GLY A 342 -11.95 1.09 13.64
N VAL A 343 -11.38 -0.03 13.20
CA VAL A 343 -9.92 -0.24 13.15
C VAL A 343 -9.45 -0.63 11.75
N VAL A 344 -8.24 -0.23 11.39
CA VAL A 344 -7.50 -0.76 10.24
C VAL A 344 -6.43 -1.71 10.75
N THR A 345 -6.39 -2.92 10.21
CA THR A 345 -5.28 -3.85 10.40
C THR A 345 -4.34 -3.77 9.21
N MET A 346 -3.07 -3.46 9.47
CA MET A 346 -1.98 -3.53 8.48
C MET A 346 -1.40 -4.95 8.50
N ARG A 347 -1.52 -5.69 7.40
CA ARG A 347 -1.04 -7.09 7.29
C ARG A 347 -0.05 -7.25 6.15
N ALA A 348 0.96 -8.08 6.35
CA ALA A 348 1.80 -8.55 5.26
C ALA A 348 0.99 -9.45 4.32
N VAL A 349 1.04 -9.20 3.03
CA VAL A 349 0.38 -10.00 1.98
C VAL A 349 1.37 -10.69 1.05
N ASP A 350 2.64 -10.33 1.16
CA ASP A 350 3.79 -11.01 0.58
C ASP A 350 4.85 -11.25 1.66
N HIS A 351 5.88 -12.03 1.36
CA HIS A 351 7.05 -12.09 2.22
C HIS A 351 7.76 -10.73 2.23
N VAL A 352 8.13 -10.27 3.42
CA VAL A 352 8.89 -9.04 3.62
C VAL A 352 10.21 -9.40 4.28
N ALA A 353 11.32 -9.05 3.66
CA ALA A 353 12.65 -9.21 4.22
C ALA A 353 13.05 -7.98 5.07
N PRO A 354 14.01 -8.14 6.01
CA PRO A 354 14.63 -7.00 6.67
C PRO A 354 15.29 -6.07 5.62
N GLY A 355 15.01 -4.77 5.70
CA GLY A 355 15.44 -3.75 4.77
C GLY A 355 14.39 -3.36 3.72
N ASP A 356 13.37 -4.20 3.51
CA ASP A 356 12.33 -3.91 2.52
C ASP A 356 11.46 -2.71 2.94
N ALA A 357 11.10 -1.90 1.95
CA ALA A 357 10.06 -0.89 2.11
C ALA A 357 8.69 -1.56 2.30
N LEU A 358 7.90 -1.01 3.21
CA LEU A 358 6.55 -1.45 3.53
C LEU A 358 5.56 -0.64 2.71
N LEU A 359 5.05 -1.24 1.63
CA LEU A 359 4.28 -0.57 0.59
C LEU A 359 2.84 -1.06 0.56
N VAL A 360 1.91 -0.14 0.33
CA VAL A 360 0.47 -0.40 0.20
C VAL A 360 -0.05 0.04 -1.17
N LYS A 361 -1.24 -0.42 -1.51
CA LYS A 361 -1.95 0.00 -2.72
C LYS A 361 -2.86 1.20 -2.41
N TYR A 362 -2.74 2.28 -3.18
CA TYR A 362 -3.62 3.47 -3.04
C TYR A 362 -4.85 3.43 -3.94
N LEU A 363 -4.82 2.58 -4.96
CA LEU A 363 -5.93 2.36 -5.88
C LEU A 363 -6.84 1.25 -5.33
N ASP A 364 -8.14 1.35 -5.55
CA ASP A 364 -9.03 0.20 -5.39
C ASP A 364 -8.70 -0.90 -6.42
N ASP A 365 -9.35 -2.06 -6.27
CA ASP A 365 -9.07 -3.22 -7.12
C ASP A 365 -9.38 -3.00 -8.59
N VAL A 366 -10.46 -2.29 -8.92
CA VAL A 366 -10.81 -1.98 -10.33
C VAL A 366 -9.73 -1.09 -10.94
N ASN A 367 -9.43 0.01 -10.26
CA ASN A 367 -8.48 1.02 -10.70
C ASN A 367 -7.04 0.46 -10.80
N PHE A 368 -6.69 -0.50 -9.95
CA PHE A 368 -5.39 -1.16 -9.98
C PHE A 368 -5.19 -2.12 -11.17
N LEU A 369 -6.27 -2.61 -11.77
CA LEU A 369 -6.22 -3.54 -12.90
C LEU A 369 -6.01 -2.86 -14.25
N PHE A 370 -6.17 -1.54 -14.34
CA PHE A 370 -5.89 -0.78 -15.56
C PHE A 370 -4.44 -0.83 -16.01
N GLY A 371 -4.20 -0.40 -17.26
CA GLY A 371 -2.86 -0.21 -17.82
C GLY A 371 -2.06 0.91 -17.15
N VAL A 372 -0.75 0.91 -17.35
CA VAL A 372 0.21 1.76 -16.63
C VAL A 372 -0.09 3.26 -16.75
N ALA A 373 -0.45 3.73 -17.94
CA ALA A 373 -0.74 5.14 -18.17
C ALA A 373 -2.00 5.59 -17.41
N HIS A 374 -3.07 4.80 -17.44
CA HIS A 374 -4.28 5.10 -16.68
C HIS A 374 -4.05 5.03 -15.15
N ARG A 375 -3.35 4.01 -14.65
CA ARG A 375 -3.02 3.93 -13.20
C ARG A 375 -2.21 5.12 -12.72
N ARG A 376 -1.23 5.57 -13.51
CA ARG A 376 -0.43 6.76 -13.20
C ARG A 376 -1.28 8.02 -13.17
N GLU A 377 -2.23 8.17 -14.09
CA GLU A 377 -3.15 9.29 -14.08
C GLU A 377 -4.04 9.29 -12.83
N LEU A 378 -4.55 8.14 -12.40
CA LEU A 378 -5.29 8.03 -11.13
C LEU A 378 -4.42 8.38 -9.92
N LEU A 379 -3.16 7.93 -9.92
CA LEU A 379 -2.19 8.25 -8.87
C LEU A 379 -1.72 9.71 -8.90
N ARG A 380 -1.85 10.40 -10.04
CA ARG A 380 -1.57 11.84 -10.15
C ARG A 380 -2.44 12.66 -9.20
N ALA A 381 -3.64 12.17 -8.87
CA ALA A 381 -4.48 12.78 -7.85
C ALA A 381 -3.80 12.83 -6.48
N TRP A 382 -2.75 12.04 -6.23
CA TRP A 382 -1.93 12.08 -5.00
C TRP A 382 -0.69 12.97 -5.11
N GLY A 383 -0.52 13.69 -6.22
CA GLY A 383 0.55 14.66 -6.40
C GLY A 383 1.91 14.08 -6.79
N PHE A 384 1.96 12.84 -7.27
CA PHE A 384 3.19 12.20 -7.75
C PHE A 384 2.98 11.37 -9.02
N TRP A 385 4.07 11.09 -9.73
CA TRP A 385 4.12 10.13 -10.83
C TRP A 385 4.69 8.81 -10.33
N CYS A 386 3.88 7.74 -10.38
CA CYS A 386 4.30 6.45 -9.85
C CYS A 386 5.41 5.81 -10.71
N ASP A 387 6.59 5.63 -10.12
CA ASP A 387 7.77 5.00 -10.71
C ASP A 387 8.14 3.68 -10.02
N CYS A 388 7.20 3.08 -9.29
CA CYS A 388 7.43 1.78 -8.65
C CYS A 388 7.81 0.69 -9.67
N ALA A 389 8.42 -0.39 -9.19
CA ALA A 389 8.95 -1.48 -10.03
C ALA A 389 7.94 -2.01 -11.07
N ARG A 390 6.65 -2.16 -10.70
CA ARG A 390 5.61 -2.56 -11.66
C ARG A 390 5.35 -1.49 -12.71
N CYS A 391 5.24 -0.22 -12.33
CA CYS A 391 5.02 0.84 -13.31
C CYS A 391 6.19 0.93 -14.29
N VAL A 392 7.43 0.85 -13.81
CA VAL A 392 8.63 0.84 -14.68
C VAL A 392 8.59 -0.35 -15.65
N ARG A 393 8.34 -1.56 -15.15
CA ARG A 393 8.22 -2.76 -15.99
C ARG A 393 7.08 -2.65 -17.01
N ASP A 394 5.92 -2.14 -16.61
CA ASP A 394 4.75 -2.02 -17.48
C ASP A 394 4.94 -0.91 -18.54
N CYS A 395 5.89 0.01 -18.33
CA CYS A 395 6.33 0.96 -19.34
C CYS A 395 7.31 0.35 -20.34
N ASP A 396 8.00 -0.74 -19.96
CA ASP A 396 8.97 -1.39 -20.83
C ASP A 396 8.25 -2.14 -21.96
N PRO A 397 8.39 -1.66 -23.19
CA PRO A 397 7.71 -2.22 -24.33
C PRO A 397 8.28 -3.57 -24.81
N ALA A 398 9.40 -4.05 -24.26
CA ALA A 398 9.91 -5.38 -24.51
C ALA A 398 9.15 -6.45 -23.70
N THR A 399 8.61 -6.09 -22.55
CA THR A 399 8.03 -7.04 -21.57
C THR A 399 6.55 -6.80 -21.30
N ALA A 400 6.03 -5.59 -21.52
CA ALA A 400 4.66 -5.20 -21.15
C ALA A 400 3.60 -5.59 -22.20
N LEU A 401 3.47 -6.88 -22.51
CA LEU A 401 2.49 -7.41 -23.45
C LEU A 401 1.03 -7.02 -23.13
N HIS A 402 0.73 -6.73 -21.88
CA HIS A 402 -0.60 -6.26 -21.48
C HIS A 402 -0.95 -4.84 -21.93
N GLU A 403 0.01 -4.10 -22.49
CA GLU A 403 -0.20 -2.77 -23.10
C GLU A 403 -0.21 -2.84 -24.64
N PHE A 404 -0.20 -4.03 -25.24
CA PHE A 404 -0.07 -4.19 -26.69
C PHE A 404 -1.42 -4.14 -27.41
N ILE A 405 -1.44 -3.44 -28.53
CA ILE A 405 -2.57 -3.36 -29.47
C ILE A 405 -2.11 -3.67 -30.89
N THR A 406 -3.03 -4.10 -31.75
CA THR A 406 -2.74 -4.36 -33.16
C THR A 406 -2.62 -3.06 -33.96
N CYS A 407 -1.51 -2.93 -34.68
CA CYS A 407 -1.29 -1.89 -35.67
C CYS A 407 -2.21 -2.08 -36.88
N GLN A 408 -2.96 -1.04 -37.25
CA GLN A 408 -3.89 -1.11 -38.39
C GLN A 408 -3.18 -1.23 -39.74
N ALA A 409 -1.93 -0.77 -39.85
CA ALA A 409 -1.19 -0.77 -41.10
C ALA A 409 -0.55 -2.13 -41.43
N CYS A 410 0.02 -2.82 -40.43
CA CYS A 410 0.74 -4.08 -40.66
C CYS A 410 0.14 -5.31 -39.95
N GLY A 411 -0.86 -5.11 -39.09
CA GLY A 411 -1.46 -6.20 -38.30
C GLY A 411 -0.60 -6.73 -37.15
N ALA A 412 0.64 -6.24 -36.97
CA ALA A 412 1.48 -6.64 -35.85
C ALA A 412 1.04 -5.99 -34.53
N PHE A 413 1.22 -6.68 -33.41
CA PHE A 413 1.06 -6.09 -32.10
C PHE A 413 2.19 -5.12 -31.78
N THR A 414 1.88 -3.98 -31.17
CA THR A 414 2.87 -2.99 -30.73
C THR A 414 2.46 -2.43 -29.38
N HIS A 415 3.45 -2.12 -28.54
CA HIS A 415 3.24 -1.46 -27.25
C HIS A 415 2.66 -0.05 -27.47
N HIS A 416 1.48 0.21 -26.91
CA HIS A 416 0.84 1.52 -26.95
C HIS A 416 -0.13 1.68 -25.75
N PRO A 417 0.41 2.06 -24.56
CA PRO A 417 -0.40 2.20 -23.36
C PRO A 417 -1.54 3.20 -23.54
N TYR A 418 -2.72 2.87 -23.04
CA TYR A 418 -3.87 3.77 -23.08
C TYR A 418 -3.71 4.91 -22.07
N SER A 419 -3.71 6.14 -22.56
CA SER A 419 -3.77 7.34 -21.71
C SER A 419 -5.11 8.07 -21.91
N PRO A 420 -5.93 8.26 -20.86
CA PRO A 420 -7.18 9.01 -20.97
C PRO A 420 -6.96 10.50 -21.31
N LEU A 421 -5.73 11.03 -21.14
CA LEU A 421 -5.39 12.41 -21.47
C LEU A 421 -5.37 12.70 -22.97
N SER A 422 -5.23 11.67 -23.83
CA SER A 422 -5.26 11.87 -25.29
C SER A 422 -6.62 12.37 -25.80
N ALA A 423 -7.68 12.20 -25.00
CA ALA A 423 -9.02 12.70 -25.30
C ALA A 423 -9.23 14.17 -24.89
N ARG A 424 -8.29 14.81 -24.18
CA ARG A 424 -8.43 16.20 -23.71
C ARG A 424 -8.01 17.23 -24.76
N PRO A 425 -8.57 18.46 -24.72
CA PRO A 425 -8.25 19.52 -25.69
C PRO A 425 -6.80 20.02 -25.56
N ALA A 426 -6.30 20.71 -26.60
CA ALA A 426 -4.86 21.01 -26.76
C ALA A 426 -4.27 21.95 -25.73
N ASP A 427 -5.08 22.84 -25.19
CA ASP A 427 -4.77 23.81 -24.15
C ASP A 427 -4.41 23.15 -22.81
N GLU A 428 -5.05 22.04 -22.45
CA GLU A 428 -4.71 21.24 -21.25
C GLU A 428 -3.43 20.38 -21.43
N ARG A 429 -2.94 20.19 -22.66
CA ARG A 429 -1.77 19.33 -22.96
C ARG A 429 -0.41 20.01 -22.76
N HIS A 430 -0.37 21.35 -22.72
CA HIS A 430 0.88 22.11 -22.61
C HIS A 430 1.55 22.00 -21.23
N GLU A 431 0.83 21.58 -20.19
CA GLU A 431 1.35 21.52 -18.81
C GLU A 431 2.22 20.28 -18.50
N VAL A 432 2.33 19.29 -19.41
CA VAL A 432 2.83 17.95 -19.03
C VAL A 432 4.09 17.44 -19.75
N MET A 433 4.90 18.35 -20.28
CA MET A 433 5.79 18.01 -21.41
C MET A 433 7.11 17.27 -21.14
N ALA A 434 7.50 16.88 -19.92
CA ALA A 434 8.81 16.24 -19.69
C ALA A 434 8.79 14.71 -19.52
N GLN A 435 7.84 14.15 -18.77
CA GLN A 435 7.76 12.69 -18.52
C GLN A 435 6.62 12.01 -19.32
N GLU A 436 5.72 12.81 -19.90
CA GLU A 436 4.54 12.35 -20.63
C GLU A 436 4.79 12.10 -22.13
N ALA A 437 5.90 12.62 -22.66
CA ALA A 437 6.36 12.38 -24.03
C ALA A 437 6.51 10.88 -24.37
N ALA A 438 6.67 10.03 -23.35
CA ALA A 438 6.71 8.57 -23.51
C ALA A 438 5.34 7.94 -23.83
N PHE A 439 4.20 8.59 -23.53
CA PHE A 439 2.85 8.01 -23.69
C PHE A 439 1.95 8.74 -24.69
N SER A 440 2.06 10.06 -24.86
CA SER A 440 1.01 10.86 -25.50
C SER A 440 1.33 11.37 -26.92
N VAL A 441 2.57 11.27 -27.42
CA VAL A 441 2.91 11.78 -28.78
C VAL A 441 3.12 10.63 -29.76
N GLY A 442 2.01 10.06 -30.23
CA GLY A 442 1.93 9.22 -31.43
C GLY A 442 3.01 8.15 -31.55
N SER A 443 3.04 7.17 -30.64
CA SER A 443 4.01 6.08 -30.73
C SER A 443 3.85 5.36 -32.08
N CYS A 444 4.92 5.34 -32.86
CA CYS A 444 4.99 4.57 -34.08
C CYS A 444 4.99 3.08 -33.77
N CYS A 445 4.33 2.29 -34.62
CA CYS A 445 4.42 0.85 -34.61
C CYS A 445 5.90 0.44 -34.74
N ARG A 446 6.37 -0.41 -33.83
CA ARG A 446 7.75 -0.90 -33.81
C ARG A 446 8.12 -1.73 -35.04
N HIS A 447 7.13 -2.24 -35.76
CA HIS A 447 7.31 -3.11 -36.91
C HIS A 447 7.33 -2.35 -38.24
N CYS A 448 6.42 -1.38 -38.44
CA CYS A 448 6.29 -0.68 -39.72
C CYS A 448 6.43 0.85 -39.64
N GLY A 449 6.63 1.42 -38.44
CA GLY A 449 6.75 2.87 -38.25
C GLY A 449 5.42 3.65 -38.35
N ALA A 450 4.31 3.00 -38.74
CA ALA A 450 3.02 3.66 -38.86
C ALA A 450 2.54 4.19 -37.50
N ARG A 451 1.92 5.37 -37.50
CA ARG A 451 1.33 5.95 -36.28
C ARG A 451 0.25 5.03 -35.73
N VAL A 452 0.27 4.80 -34.43
CA VAL A 452 -0.76 4.03 -33.72
C VAL A 452 -1.39 4.92 -32.65
N GLU A 453 -2.72 4.86 -32.54
CA GLU A 453 -3.48 5.66 -31.58
C GLU A 453 -4.71 4.92 -31.04
N TRP A 454 -5.12 5.29 -29.83
CA TRP A 454 -6.45 5.01 -29.28
C TRP A 454 -7.45 6.01 -29.88
N GLY A 455 -7.87 5.76 -31.11
CA GLY A 455 -8.87 6.59 -31.79
C GLY A 455 -10.20 6.66 -31.02
N VAL A 456 -11.07 7.60 -31.42
CA VAL A 456 -12.37 7.86 -30.77
C VAL A 456 -13.23 6.58 -30.68
N GLU A 457 -13.28 5.79 -31.75
CA GLU A 457 -14.06 4.54 -31.80
C GLU A 457 -13.57 3.51 -30.77
N ARG A 458 -12.25 3.28 -30.70
CA ARG A 458 -11.66 2.36 -29.70
C ARG A 458 -11.89 2.86 -28.29
N THR A 459 -11.77 4.17 -28.08
CA THR A 459 -12.01 4.79 -26.78
C THR A 459 -13.47 4.63 -26.35
N ASN A 460 -14.43 4.88 -27.25
CA ASN A 460 -15.85 4.68 -26.96
C ASN A 460 -16.16 3.20 -26.67
N THR A 461 -15.60 2.29 -27.46
CA THR A 461 -15.74 0.84 -27.22
C THR A 461 -15.18 0.44 -25.85
N LEU A 462 -14.02 0.98 -25.46
CA LEU A 462 -13.44 0.76 -24.15
C LEU A 462 -14.35 1.30 -23.04
N LEU A 463 -14.87 2.53 -23.16
CA LEU A 463 -15.80 3.10 -22.18
C LEU A 463 -17.07 2.25 -22.05
N GLU A 464 -17.61 1.76 -23.17
CA GLU A 464 -18.73 0.84 -23.15
C GLU A 464 -18.40 -0.45 -22.41
N LEU A 465 -17.23 -1.06 -22.62
CA LEU A 465 -16.80 -2.28 -21.94
C LEU A 465 -16.74 -2.11 -20.42
N LEU A 466 -16.30 -0.93 -19.97
CA LEU A 466 -16.15 -0.60 -18.55
C LEU A 466 -17.47 -0.19 -17.88
N ALA A 467 -18.55 -0.01 -18.65
CA ALA A 467 -19.84 0.32 -18.09
C ALA A 467 -20.35 -0.80 -17.16
N PRO A 468 -20.87 -0.46 -15.96
CA PRO A 468 -21.29 -1.42 -14.95
C PRO A 468 -22.43 -2.31 -15.46
N PHE A 469 -22.60 -3.46 -14.82
CA PHE A 469 -23.77 -4.31 -15.04
C PHE A 469 -24.95 -3.75 -14.23
N VAL A 470 -26.06 -3.44 -14.91
CA VAL A 470 -27.21 -2.72 -14.32
C VAL A 470 -28.48 -3.60 -14.26
N GLU A 471 -28.45 -4.82 -14.80
CA GLU A 471 -29.62 -5.70 -14.86
C GLU A 471 -29.79 -6.55 -13.60
N GLU A 472 -30.97 -7.18 -13.43
CA GLU A 472 -31.19 -8.20 -12.41
C GLU A 472 -30.13 -9.31 -12.52
N CYS A 473 -29.35 -9.50 -11.46
CA CYS A 473 -28.20 -10.41 -11.42
C CYS A 473 -28.62 -11.88 -11.39
N SER A 474 -28.99 -12.43 -12.54
CA SER A 474 -29.00 -13.88 -12.76
C SER A 474 -27.70 -14.35 -13.40
N ALA A 475 -27.24 -15.57 -13.09
CA ALA A 475 -26.04 -16.12 -13.71
C ALA A 475 -26.15 -16.25 -15.24
N ARG A 476 -27.37 -16.45 -15.76
CA ARG A 476 -27.62 -16.49 -17.21
C ARG A 476 -27.46 -15.11 -17.85
N SER A 477 -28.08 -14.08 -17.28
CA SER A 477 -27.95 -12.70 -17.76
C SER A 477 -26.49 -12.24 -17.70
N LEU A 478 -25.78 -12.58 -16.62
CA LEU A 478 -24.36 -12.28 -16.46
C LEU A 478 -23.47 -13.01 -17.49
N SER A 479 -23.81 -14.24 -17.85
CA SER A 479 -23.09 -15.00 -18.88
C SER A 479 -23.28 -14.39 -20.27
N TRP A 480 -24.51 -13.95 -20.59
CA TRP A 480 -24.79 -13.20 -21.82
C TRP A 480 -24.07 -11.85 -21.86
N TRP A 481 -24.04 -11.14 -20.73
CA TRP A 481 -23.28 -9.91 -20.59
C TRP A 481 -21.80 -10.13 -20.87
N LEU A 482 -21.17 -11.13 -20.23
CA LEU A 482 -19.75 -11.44 -20.47
C LEU A 482 -19.50 -11.77 -21.93
N SER A 483 -20.35 -12.59 -22.55
CA SER A 483 -20.25 -12.94 -23.97
C SER A 483 -20.21 -11.70 -24.85
N GLY A 484 -21.14 -10.75 -24.66
CA GLY A 484 -21.16 -9.48 -25.39
C GLY A 484 -19.95 -8.59 -25.09
N ARG A 485 -19.42 -8.61 -23.87
CA ARG A 485 -18.18 -7.90 -23.52
C ARG A 485 -16.95 -8.50 -24.19
N LEU A 486 -16.84 -9.82 -24.25
CA LEU A 486 -15.71 -10.48 -24.92
C LEU A 486 -15.73 -10.24 -26.43
N GLU A 487 -16.91 -10.26 -27.04
CA GLU A 487 -17.07 -9.89 -28.45
C GLU A 487 -16.57 -8.46 -28.72
N LYS A 488 -17.01 -7.49 -27.91
CA LYS A 488 -16.55 -6.10 -28.00
C LYS A 488 -15.05 -5.94 -27.70
N ALA A 489 -14.51 -6.64 -26.70
CA ALA A 489 -13.09 -6.58 -26.38
C ALA A 489 -12.22 -7.09 -27.54
N ARG A 490 -12.70 -8.10 -28.27
CA ARG A 490 -12.05 -8.61 -29.48
C ARG A 490 -11.96 -7.55 -30.59
N THR A 491 -12.95 -6.66 -30.72
CA THR A 491 -12.91 -5.59 -31.75
C THR A 491 -11.84 -4.54 -31.47
N LEU A 492 -11.43 -4.36 -30.21
CA LEU A 492 -10.32 -3.48 -29.84
C LEU A 492 -8.96 -3.97 -30.37
N ARG A 493 -8.86 -5.25 -30.75
CA ARG A 493 -7.63 -5.90 -31.22
C ARG A 493 -6.45 -5.67 -30.26
N VAL A 494 -6.71 -5.91 -28.98
CA VAL A 494 -5.69 -5.89 -27.92
C VAL A 494 -5.13 -7.29 -27.73
N PHE A 495 -3.91 -7.38 -27.18
CA PHE A 495 -3.28 -8.66 -26.88
C PHE A 495 -4.09 -9.47 -25.84
N PRO A 496 -4.12 -10.83 -25.86
CA PRO A 496 -4.98 -11.62 -24.96
C PRO A 496 -4.77 -11.37 -23.47
N THR A 497 -3.59 -10.93 -23.05
CA THR A 497 -3.31 -10.58 -21.65
C THR A 497 -3.40 -9.09 -21.36
N SER A 498 -4.01 -8.34 -22.28
CA SER A 498 -4.30 -6.94 -22.09
C SER A 498 -5.04 -6.72 -20.78
N TRP A 499 -4.74 -5.60 -20.11
CA TRP A 499 -5.49 -5.16 -18.95
C TRP A 499 -7.00 -4.98 -19.24
N VAL A 500 -7.40 -4.83 -20.50
CA VAL A 500 -8.81 -4.81 -20.91
C VAL A 500 -9.51 -6.12 -20.53
N TYR A 501 -8.91 -7.27 -20.84
CA TYR A 501 -9.48 -8.57 -20.47
C TYR A 501 -9.45 -8.78 -18.95
N ARG A 502 -8.44 -8.25 -18.25
CA ARG A 502 -8.40 -8.25 -16.78
C ARG A 502 -9.64 -7.58 -16.18
N LEU A 503 -9.98 -6.39 -16.68
CA LEU A 503 -11.14 -5.64 -16.20
C LEU A 503 -12.45 -6.34 -16.54
N VAL A 504 -12.61 -6.84 -17.76
CA VAL A 504 -13.82 -7.58 -18.18
C VAL A 504 -14.02 -8.81 -17.28
N PHE A 505 -12.97 -9.60 -17.06
CA PHE A 505 -13.07 -10.78 -16.20
C PHE A 505 -13.19 -10.42 -14.72
N TYR A 506 -12.56 -9.35 -14.24
CA TYR A 506 -12.76 -8.87 -12.86
C TYR A 506 -14.22 -8.50 -12.62
N LEU A 507 -14.83 -7.71 -13.50
CA LEU A 507 -16.22 -7.29 -13.36
C LEU A 507 -17.15 -8.51 -13.35
N TYR A 508 -16.97 -9.45 -14.27
CA TYR A 508 -17.71 -10.71 -14.25
C TYR A 508 -17.51 -11.49 -12.94
N THR A 509 -16.26 -11.61 -12.49
CA THR A 509 -15.87 -12.31 -11.26
C THR A 509 -16.47 -11.65 -10.02
N HIS A 510 -16.54 -10.32 -10.00
CA HIS A 510 -17.18 -9.56 -8.94
C HIS A 510 -18.68 -9.88 -8.84
N TYR A 511 -19.41 -9.84 -9.95
CA TYR A 511 -20.85 -10.14 -9.93
C TYR A 511 -21.14 -11.63 -9.67
N ILE A 512 -20.37 -12.55 -10.26
CA ILE A 512 -20.58 -13.99 -10.03
C ILE A 512 -20.27 -14.37 -8.58
N SER A 513 -19.34 -13.67 -7.91
CA SER A 513 -19.04 -13.91 -6.49
C SER A 513 -20.27 -13.74 -5.59
N GLY A 514 -21.07 -12.69 -5.81
CA GLY A 514 -22.30 -12.46 -5.06
C GLY A 514 -23.33 -13.57 -5.27
N ILE A 515 -23.50 -14.03 -6.51
CA ILE A 515 -24.38 -15.16 -6.85
C ILE A 515 -23.89 -16.44 -6.15
N ILE A 516 -22.58 -16.70 -6.19
CA ILE A 516 -21.98 -17.88 -5.55
C ILE A 516 -22.12 -17.83 -4.04
N ASP A 517 -22.01 -16.66 -3.42
CA ASP A 517 -22.16 -16.53 -1.97
C ASP A 517 -23.57 -16.81 -1.49
N GLU A 518 -24.58 -16.35 -2.24
CA GLU A 518 -25.97 -16.71 -2.01
C GLU A 518 -26.16 -18.23 -2.14
N PHE A 519 -25.59 -18.81 -3.20
CA PHE A 519 -25.66 -20.26 -3.46
C PHE A 519 -24.98 -21.04 -2.35
N TRP A 520 -23.78 -20.63 -1.94
CA TRP A 520 -22.99 -21.26 -0.91
C TRP A 520 -23.71 -21.24 0.43
N THR A 521 -24.33 -20.10 0.77
CA THR A 521 -25.17 -19.97 1.97
C THR A 521 -26.36 -20.90 1.90
N PHE A 522 -27.05 -20.97 0.77
CA PHE A 522 -28.17 -21.90 0.56
C PHE A 522 -27.73 -23.36 0.72
N PHE A 523 -26.60 -23.77 0.11
CA PHE A 523 -26.05 -25.13 0.23
C PHE A 523 -25.77 -25.53 1.68
N GLN A 524 -25.28 -24.59 2.51
CA GLN A 524 -25.04 -24.85 3.92
C GLN A 524 -26.32 -25.17 4.72
N THR A 525 -27.49 -24.74 4.24
CA THR A 525 -28.77 -25.00 4.90
C THR A 525 -29.43 -26.30 4.46
N LEU A 526 -28.96 -26.92 3.37
CA LEU A 526 -29.56 -28.14 2.84
C LEU A 526 -29.32 -29.31 3.80
N ARG A 527 -30.41 -29.75 4.45
CA ARG A 527 -30.51 -31.10 5.04
C ARG A 527 -31.11 -32.01 3.98
N HIS A 528 -30.49 -33.16 3.74
CA HIS A 528 -30.90 -34.18 2.76
C HIS A 528 -32.44 -34.35 2.63
N PRO A 529 -32.99 -34.60 1.42
CA PRO A 529 -32.37 -34.61 0.09
C PRO A 529 -32.41 -33.25 -0.62
N MET A 530 -31.54 -33.08 -1.62
CA MET A 530 -31.42 -31.83 -2.37
C MET A 530 -32.72 -31.47 -3.09
N LYS A 531 -33.12 -30.20 -2.95
CA LYS A 531 -34.32 -29.66 -3.58
C LYS A 531 -34.00 -29.24 -5.03
N ALA A 532 -34.95 -29.43 -5.94
CA ALA A 532 -34.86 -29.01 -7.36
C ALA A 532 -34.33 -27.57 -7.58
N PRO A 533 -34.65 -26.56 -6.74
CA PRO A 533 -34.08 -25.22 -6.87
C PRO A 533 -32.55 -25.16 -6.81
N ALA A 534 -31.91 -25.98 -5.97
CA ALA A 534 -30.44 -26.03 -5.86
C ALA A 534 -29.79 -26.43 -7.19
N LEU A 535 -30.40 -27.43 -7.85
CA LEU A 535 -29.92 -27.94 -9.12
C LEU A 535 -30.09 -26.91 -10.24
N ILE A 536 -31.23 -26.20 -10.27
CA ILE A 536 -31.49 -25.14 -11.24
C ILE A 536 -30.44 -24.02 -11.09
N MET A 537 -30.16 -23.59 -9.86
CA MET A 537 -29.16 -22.56 -9.57
C MET A 537 -27.76 -22.98 -10.04
N VAL A 538 -27.35 -24.22 -9.75
CA VAL A 538 -26.08 -24.78 -10.25
C VAL A 538 -26.06 -24.80 -11.77
N MET A 539 -27.10 -25.30 -12.43
CA MET A 539 -27.14 -25.34 -13.90
C MET A 539 -26.99 -23.94 -14.52
N GLN A 540 -27.49 -22.88 -13.87
CA GLN A 540 -27.34 -21.52 -14.38
C GLN A 540 -25.88 -21.04 -14.39
N VAL A 541 -25.07 -21.36 -13.38
CA VAL A 541 -23.65 -20.94 -13.33
C VAL A 541 -22.73 -21.81 -14.20
N PHE A 542 -23.26 -22.87 -14.82
CA PHE A 542 -22.55 -23.70 -15.80
C PHE A 542 -22.91 -23.33 -17.24
N THR A 543 -23.77 -22.33 -17.43
CA THR A 543 -24.14 -21.83 -18.76
C THR A 543 -22.89 -21.27 -19.46
N PRO A 544 -22.70 -21.53 -20.76
CA PRO A 544 -21.65 -20.88 -21.54
C PRO A 544 -21.74 -19.35 -21.44
N CYS A 545 -20.60 -18.70 -21.23
CA CYS A 545 -20.44 -17.26 -21.08
C CYS A 545 -19.65 -16.62 -22.23
N GLY A 546 -19.47 -17.34 -23.33
CA GLY A 546 -18.83 -16.85 -24.57
C GLY A 546 -17.30 -16.97 -24.58
N LEU A 547 -16.70 -17.62 -23.58
CA LEU A 547 -15.25 -17.77 -23.48
C LEU A 547 -14.70 -18.57 -24.67
N GLN A 548 -15.35 -19.69 -25.02
CA GLN A 548 -14.95 -20.56 -26.14
C GLN A 548 -15.13 -19.88 -27.49
N ASN A 549 -16.10 -18.97 -27.61
CA ASN A 549 -16.44 -18.32 -28.87
C ASN A 549 -15.55 -17.10 -29.18
N PHE A 550 -15.15 -16.34 -28.15
CA PHE A 550 -14.51 -15.03 -28.36
C PHE A 550 -13.06 -14.96 -27.87
N TYR A 551 -12.76 -15.54 -26.71
CA TYR A 551 -11.43 -15.44 -26.09
C TYR A 551 -10.52 -16.63 -26.42
N SER A 552 -11.04 -17.85 -26.40
CA SER A 552 -10.24 -19.05 -26.70
C SER A 552 -9.63 -19.02 -28.11
N PRO A 553 -10.36 -18.60 -29.17
CA PRO A 553 -9.75 -18.49 -30.50
C PRO A 553 -8.64 -17.44 -30.56
N LEU A 554 -8.72 -16.39 -29.72
CA LEU A 554 -7.64 -15.40 -29.61
C LEU A 554 -6.37 -16.00 -28.97
N LEU A 555 -6.52 -16.90 -28.00
CA LEU A 555 -5.39 -17.62 -27.43
C LEU A 555 -4.73 -18.55 -28.47
N ASP A 556 -5.54 -19.21 -29.29
CA ASP A 556 -5.05 -20.06 -30.39
C ASP A 556 -4.31 -19.25 -31.46
N GLU A 557 -4.85 -18.10 -31.88
CA GLU A 557 -4.19 -17.17 -32.81
C GLU A 557 -2.81 -16.71 -32.30
N VAL A 558 -2.68 -16.46 -31.00
CA VAL A 558 -1.40 -16.04 -30.40
C VAL A 558 -0.43 -17.21 -30.25
N ARG A 559 -0.93 -18.42 -29.98
CA ARG A 559 -0.11 -19.65 -29.93
C ARG A 559 0.60 -19.92 -31.27
N GLU A 560 -0.05 -19.57 -32.39
CA GLU A 560 0.52 -19.71 -33.73
C GLU A 560 1.53 -18.60 -34.08
N ASN A 561 1.65 -17.54 -33.27
CA ASN A 561 2.51 -16.39 -33.57
C ASN A 561 4.01 -16.68 -33.25
N PRO A 562 4.94 -16.60 -34.23
CA PRO A 562 6.36 -16.89 -34.03
C PRO A 562 7.06 -15.98 -33.00
N LEU A 563 6.66 -14.71 -32.90
CA LEU A 563 7.21 -13.79 -31.91
C LEU A 563 6.82 -14.22 -30.49
N PHE A 564 5.62 -14.77 -30.34
CA PHE A 564 5.12 -15.28 -29.07
C PHE A 564 5.84 -16.57 -28.68
N ASN A 565 6.06 -17.50 -29.62
CA ASN A 565 6.86 -18.69 -29.37
C ASN A 565 8.27 -18.35 -28.87
N LYS A 566 8.88 -17.27 -29.38
CA LYS A 566 10.18 -16.79 -28.88
C LYS A 566 10.11 -16.32 -27.42
N LEU A 567 9.06 -15.59 -27.05
CA LEU A 567 8.84 -15.12 -25.68
C LEU A 567 8.54 -16.27 -24.71
N MET A 568 7.79 -17.28 -25.17
CA MET A 568 7.45 -18.48 -24.40
C MET A 568 8.64 -19.44 -24.21
N ASN A 569 9.54 -19.49 -25.19
CA ASN A 569 10.76 -20.29 -25.14
C ASN A 569 11.82 -19.71 -24.21
N ASP A 570 11.68 -18.45 -23.76
CA ASP A 570 12.47 -17.87 -22.68
C ASP A 570 11.93 -18.37 -21.32
N SER A 571 12.02 -19.69 -21.13
CA SER A 571 11.23 -20.50 -20.21
C SER A 571 11.39 -20.18 -18.73
N ASP A 572 12.42 -19.41 -18.38
CA ASP A 572 12.75 -19.11 -16.99
C ASP A 572 12.16 -17.77 -16.53
N SER A 573 11.64 -16.96 -17.46
CA SER A 573 10.90 -15.74 -17.10
C SER A 573 9.62 -16.08 -16.34
N GLU A 574 9.31 -15.30 -15.31
CA GLU A 574 8.07 -15.44 -14.54
C GLU A 574 6.86 -15.23 -15.44
N GLU A 575 6.92 -14.22 -16.32
CA GLU A 575 5.91 -13.95 -17.33
C GLU A 575 5.64 -15.20 -18.20
N GLY A 576 6.66 -15.85 -18.77
CA GLY A 576 6.50 -17.06 -19.58
C GLY A 576 5.86 -18.23 -18.81
N LYS A 577 6.07 -18.35 -17.50
CA LYS A 577 5.38 -19.33 -16.65
C LYS A 577 3.89 -19.03 -16.52
N TYR A 578 3.51 -17.77 -16.26
CA TYR A 578 2.10 -17.36 -16.17
C TYR A 578 1.37 -17.56 -17.50
N TYR A 579 2.00 -17.23 -18.63
CA TYR A 579 1.40 -17.45 -19.95
C TYR A 579 1.18 -18.93 -20.28
N ARG A 580 2.15 -19.81 -19.96
CA ARG A 580 1.93 -21.26 -20.13
C ARG A 580 0.77 -21.74 -19.28
N GLY A 581 0.72 -21.31 -18.02
CA GLY A 581 -0.40 -21.60 -17.13
C GLY A 581 -1.73 -21.14 -17.72
N LEU A 582 -1.80 -19.94 -18.31
CA LEU A 582 -2.99 -19.42 -18.98
C LEU A 582 -3.44 -20.34 -20.14
N LEU A 583 -2.51 -20.78 -20.99
CA LEU A 583 -2.82 -21.66 -22.13
C LEU A 583 -3.23 -23.06 -21.68
N ASP A 584 -2.51 -23.64 -20.71
CA ASP A 584 -2.76 -24.98 -20.18
C ASP A 584 -4.14 -25.03 -19.49
N GLU A 585 -4.51 -23.99 -18.76
CA GLU A 585 -5.73 -23.95 -17.95
C GLU A 585 -6.94 -23.38 -18.70
N SER A 586 -6.74 -22.87 -19.92
CA SER A 586 -7.80 -22.62 -20.89
C SER A 586 -8.21 -23.87 -21.70
N GLY A 587 -7.45 -24.97 -21.58
CA GLY A 587 -7.61 -26.17 -22.39
C GLY A 587 -8.84 -27.05 -22.06
N GLU A 588 -9.00 -28.12 -22.83
CA GLU A 588 -10.03 -29.14 -22.58
C GLU A 588 -9.84 -29.80 -21.19
N GLY A 589 -10.94 -30.22 -20.55
CA GLY A 589 -10.86 -30.94 -19.28
C GLY A 589 -10.71 -30.06 -18.02
N MET A 590 -10.82 -28.73 -18.15
CA MET A 590 -10.71 -27.75 -17.06
C MET A 590 -12.06 -27.33 -16.45
N GLY A 591 -13.15 -28.03 -16.80
CA GLY A 591 -14.50 -27.70 -16.34
C GLY A 591 -15.22 -26.70 -17.24
N CYS A 592 -16.27 -26.08 -16.67
CA CYS A 592 -17.17 -25.15 -17.35
C CYS A 592 -16.47 -23.82 -17.65
N GLU A 593 -17.05 -23.02 -18.54
CA GLU A 593 -16.46 -21.74 -18.94
C GLU A 593 -16.26 -20.78 -17.76
N THR A 594 -17.17 -20.74 -16.79
CA THR A 594 -17.03 -19.86 -15.61
C THR A 594 -15.81 -20.21 -14.76
N LEU A 595 -15.54 -21.51 -14.54
CA LEU A 595 -14.31 -21.95 -13.86
C LEU A 595 -13.07 -21.54 -14.67
N ARG A 596 -13.09 -21.72 -15.99
CA ARG A 596 -11.99 -21.28 -16.85
C ARG A 596 -11.79 -19.76 -16.83
N VAL A 597 -12.86 -18.97 -16.79
CA VAL A 597 -12.80 -17.51 -16.63
C VAL A 597 -12.09 -17.14 -15.33
N LEU A 598 -12.41 -17.79 -14.21
CA LEU A 598 -11.74 -17.55 -12.93
C LEU A 598 -10.25 -17.91 -12.97
N LEU A 599 -9.88 -19.01 -13.63
CA LEU A 599 -8.49 -19.44 -13.81
C LEU A 599 -7.72 -18.46 -14.70
N ILE A 600 -8.30 -18.07 -15.83
CA ILE A 600 -7.75 -17.06 -16.73
C ILE A 600 -7.56 -15.75 -15.97
N PHE A 601 -8.59 -15.29 -15.27
CA PHE A 601 -8.52 -14.06 -14.49
C PHE A 601 -7.41 -14.11 -13.45
N TRP A 602 -7.28 -15.22 -12.71
CA TRP A 602 -6.19 -15.45 -11.77
C TRP A 602 -4.81 -15.33 -12.45
N HIS A 603 -4.59 -16.01 -13.59
CA HIS A 603 -3.33 -15.91 -14.33
C HIS A 603 -3.02 -14.48 -14.77
N LEU A 604 -4.04 -13.75 -15.21
CA LEU A 604 -3.86 -12.38 -15.67
C LEU A 604 -3.51 -11.40 -14.55
N ILE A 605 -3.78 -11.73 -13.28
CA ILE A 605 -3.55 -10.83 -12.13
C ILE A 605 -2.46 -11.30 -11.16
N ALA A 606 -2.10 -12.59 -11.18
CA ALA A 606 -1.21 -13.21 -10.20
C ALA A 606 0.21 -12.61 -10.17
N SER A 607 0.68 -12.01 -11.26
CA SER A 607 1.99 -11.32 -11.31
C SER A 607 1.97 -9.89 -10.76
N PHE A 608 0.78 -9.38 -10.41
CA PHE A 608 0.57 -8.02 -9.89
C PHE A 608 0.00 -8.01 -8.48
N TYR A 609 -0.73 -9.06 -8.11
CA TYR A 609 -1.32 -9.22 -6.80
C TYR A 609 -0.51 -10.19 -5.94
N PRO A 610 -0.20 -9.82 -4.70
CA PRO A 610 0.27 -10.78 -3.72
C PRO A 610 -0.76 -11.90 -3.56
N SER A 611 -0.28 -13.13 -3.43
CA SER A 611 -1.14 -14.32 -3.43
C SER A 611 -2.26 -14.28 -2.38
N GLN A 612 -2.03 -13.63 -1.23
CA GLN A 612 -3.03 -13.49 -0.17
C GLN A 612 -4.06 -12.37 -0.39
N GLU A 613 -3.85 -11.47 -1.35
CA GLU A 613 -4.91 -10.51 -1.75
C GLU A 613 -5.96 -11.15 -2.67
N LEU A 614 -5.68 -12.31 -3.27
CA LEU A 614 -6.57 -12.99 -4.22
C LEU A 614 -7.51 -14.01 -3.56
N TRP A 615 -7.78 -13.87 -2.26
CA TRP A 615 -8.49 -14.86 -1.47
C TRP A 615 -9.88 -15.20 -2.06
N GLU A 616 -10.66 -14.21 -2.50
CA GLU A 616 -12.00 -14.45 -3.07
C GLU A 616 -11.92 -15.25 -4.38
N VAL A 617 -10.92 -14.97 -5.23
CA VAL A 617 -10.74 -15.70 -6.49
C VAL A 617 -10.36 -17.15 -6.18
N HIS A 618 -9.45 -17.38 -5.24
CA HIS A 618 -9.09 -18.73 -4.78
C HIS A 618 -10.28 -19.50 -4.20
N ARG A 619 -11.09 -18.82 -3.40
CA ARG A 619 -12.32 -19.35 -2.81
C ARG A 619 -13.33 -19.73 -3.87
N MET A 620 -13.62 -18.85 -4.82
CA MET A 620 -14.53 -19.13 -5.92
C MET A 620 -14.05 -20.31 -6.78
N ILE A 621 -12.76 -20.38 -7.12
CA ILE A 621 -12.20 -21.52 -7.86
C ILE A 621 -12.46 -22.83 -7.10
N CYS A 622 -12.17 -22.87 -5.80
CA CYS A 622 -12.41 -24.06 -4.98
C CYS A 622 -13.90 -24.43 -4.87
N ILE A 623 -14.80 -23.44 -4.82
CA ILE A 623 -16.25 -23.68 -4.82
C ILE A 623 -16.68 -24.28 -6.16
N PHE A 624 -16.23 -23.74 -7.30
CA PHE A 624 -16.57 -24.31 -8.61
C PHE A 624 -16.01 -25.72 -8.81
N VAL A 625 -14.80 -26.00 -8.32
CA VAL A 625 -14.27 -27.37 -8.33
C VAL A 625 -15.17 -28.31 -7.52
N LEU A 626 -15.69 -27.87 -6.37
CA LEU A 626 -16.65 -28.67 -5.60
C LEU A 626 -17.92 -28.96 -6.40
N LEU A 627 -18.51 -27.92 -6.98
CA LEU A 627 -19.75 -28.02 -7.73
C LEU A 627 -19.56 -28.98 -8.91
N HIS A 628 -18.45 -28.89 -9.63
CA HIS A 628 -18.10 -29.87 -10.66
C HIS A 628 -18.06 -31.29 -10.13
N LEU A 629 -17.36 -31.53 -9.01
CA LEU A 629 -17.22 -32.87 -8.43
C LEU A 629 -18.54 -33.45 -7.87
N ILE A 630 -19.47 -32.60 -7.41
CA ILE A 630 -20.77 -33.05 -6.90
C ILE A 630 -21.76 -33.30 -8.05
N PHE A 631 -21.78 -32.41 -9.04
CA PHE A 631 -22.85 -32.34 -10.04
C PHE A 631 -22.46 -32.89 -11.41
N GLN A 632 -21.29 -33.52 -11.56
CA GLN A 632 -20.79 -34.02 -12.83
C GLN A 632 -21.81 -34.88 -13.61
N GLU A 633 -22.57 -35.74 -12.93
CA GLU A 633 -23.60 -36.58 -13.56
C GLU A 633 -24.76 -35.76 -14.14
N ASN A 634 -25.19 -34.71 -13.43
CA ASN A 634 -26.30 -33.86 -13.84
C ASN A 634 -25.89 -32.93 -15.01
N LEU A 635 -24.58 -32.78 -15.23
CA LEU A 635 -23.98 -32.05 -16.33
C LEU A 635 -23.76 -32.92 -17.57
N ALA A 636 -24.37 -34.11 -17.66
CA ALA A 636 -24.25 -34.98 -18.83
C ALA A 636 -24.70 -34.36 -20.17
N HIS A 637 -25.42 -33.24 -20.14
CA HIS A 637 -25.79 -32.44 -21.32
C HIS A 637 -24.69 -31.46 -21.76
N VAL A 638 -23.67 -31.25 -20.92
CA VAL A 638 -22.48 -30.46 -21.21
C VAL A 638 -21.51 -31.37 -21.97
N GLU A 639 -20.93 -30.89 -23.07
CA GLU A 639 -20.05 -31.70 -23.92
C GLU A 639 -18.91 -32.35 -23.10
N ALA A 640 -18.52 -33.58 -23.45
CA ALA A 640 -17.50 -34.32 -22.69
C ALA A 640 -16.16 -33.57 -22.53
N LYS A 641 -15.87 -32.63 -23.44
CA LYS A 641 -14.69 -31.76 -23.45
C LYS A 641 -14.71 -30.68 -22.36
N GLU A 642 -15.88 -30.41 -21.77
CA GLU A 642 -16.09 -29.40 -20.74
C GLU A 642 -16.19 -29.98 -19.33
N GLN A 643 -16.02 -31.30 -19.17
CA GLN A 643 -15.99 -31.92 -17.85
C GLN A 643 -14.65 -31.67 -17.17
N LEU A 644 -14.68 -31.33 -15.87
CA LEU A 644 -13.48 -31.22 -15.05
C LEU A 644 -12.96 -32.63 -14.73
N THR A 645 -11.72 -32.93 -15.09
CA THR A 645 -11.12 -34.24 -14.76
C THR A 645 -10.75 -34.32 -13.27
N ASP A 646 -10.76 -35.52 -12.69
CA ASP A 646 -10.33 -35.76 -11.31
C ASP A 646 -8.91 -35.26 -11.04
N GLU A 647 -8.01 -35.45 -12.01
CA GLU A 647 -6.62 -34.99 -11.91
C GLU A 647 -6.54 -33.46 -11.83
N ASN A 648 -7.26 -32.75 -12.73
CA ASN A 648 -7.28 -31.30 -12.74
C ASN A 648 -7.98 -30.73 -11.50
N ALA A 649 -9.09 -31.34 -11.06
CA ALA A 649 -9.75 -30.95 -9.82
C ALA A 649 -8.80 -31.02 -8.62
N LEU A 650 -8.06 -32.12 -8.45
CA LEU A 650 -7.10 -32.28 -7.36
C LEU A 650 -5.93 -31.28 -7.47
N LYS A 651 -5.41 -31.01 -8.67
CA LYS A 651 -4.37 -29.99 -8.89
C LYS A 651 -4.86 -28.60 -8.50
N LEU A 652 -6.07 -28.22 -8.90
CA LEU A 652 -6.67 -26.92 -8.57
C LEU A 652 -6.90 -26.77 -7.07
N LEU A 653 -7.44 -27.80 -6.39
CA LEU A 653 -7.60 -27.78 -4.93
C LEU A 653 -6.25 -27.69 -4.21
N GLN A 654 -5.22 -28.37 -4.72
CA GLN A 654 -3.89 -28.29 -4.13
C GLN A 654 -3.27 -26.90 -4.24
N ARG A 655 -3.51 -26.22 -5.37
CA ARG A 655 -2.98 -24.87 -5.60
C ARG A 655 -3.76 -23.81 -4.85
N HIS A 656 -5.08 -23.78 -5.03
CA HIS A 656 -5.93 -22.69 -4.56
C HIS A 656 -6.46 -22.92 -3.15
N GLY A 657 -6.58 -24.18 -2.71
CA GLY A 657 -7.02 -24.53 -1.37
C GLY A 657 -6.06 -24.10 -0.26
N ALA A 658 -4.78 -23.84 -0.59
CA ALA A 658 -3.78 -23.35 0.36
C ALA A 658 -4.07 -21.93 0.88
N TYR A 659 -4.95 -21.18 0.21
CA TYR A 659 -5.34 -19.81 0.58
C TYR A 659 -6.66 -19.73 1.33
N LEU A 660 -7.33 -20.87 1.55
CA LEU A 660 -8.58 -20.91 2.30
C LEU A 660 -8.33 -21.12 3.78
N GLU A 661 -9.20 -20.55 4.60
CA GLU A 661 -9.17 -20.79 6.04
C GLU A 661 -9.52 -22.25 6.35
N PHE A 662 -8.88 -22.82 7.38
CA PHE A 662 -9.14 -24.20 7.82
C PHE A 662 -10.62 -24.48 8.09
N LYS A 663 -11.34 -23.50 8.66
CA LYS A 663 -12.78 -23.58 8.93
C LYS A 663 -13.59 -23.75 7.64
N GLU A 664 -13.19 -23.05 6.58
CA GLU A 664 -13.82 -23.14 5.28
C GLU A 664 -13.52 -24.48 4.60
N ILE A 665 -12.26 -24.92 4.61
CA ILE A 665 -11.90 -26.24 4.06
C ILE A 665 -12.67 -27.35 4.76
N LYS A 666 -12.82 -27.29 6.10
CA LYS A 666 -13.61 -28.27 6.86
C LYS A 666 -15.08 -28.29 6.43
N ARG A 667 -15.68 -27.12 6.19
CA ARG A 667 -17.06 -27.01 5.69
C ARG A 667 -17.17 -27.62 4.30
N TRP A 668 -16.23 -27.29 3.42
CA TRP A 668 -16.14 -27.81 2.06
C TRP A 668 -16.08 -29.34 2.05
N LEU A 669 -15.19 -29.94 2.86
CA LEU A 669 -15.04 -31.40 2.95
C LEU A 669 -16.31 -32.10 3.47
N ASN A 670 -17.02 -31.49 4.41
CA ASN A 670 -18.29 -32.02 4.91
C ASN A 670 -19.37 -32.02 3.81
N LEU A 671 -19.50 -30.91 3.09
CA LEU A 671 -20.44 -30.81 1.96
C LEU A 671 -20.10 -31.84 0.88
N TYR A 672 -18.81 -31.96 0.50
CA TYR A 672 -18.38 -32.97 -0.45
C TYR A 672 -18.72 -34.38 0.02
N GLN A 673 -18.49 -34.70 1.31
CA GLN A 673 -18.81 -36.02 1.86
C GLN A 673 -20.31 -36.34 1.81
N THR A 674 -21.12 -35.33 2.09
CA THR A 674 -22.58 -35.44 2.21
C THR A 674 -23.24 -35.53 0.83
N LEU A 675 -22.74 -34.76 -0.14
CA LEU A 675 -23.41 -34.57 -1.43
C LEU A 675 -22.77 -35.37 -2.57
N LYS A 676 -21.57 -35.92 -2.40
CA LYS A 676 -20.95 -36.71 -3.47
C LYS A 676 -21.87 -37.89 -3.86
N PRO A 677 -21.96 -38.24 -5.15
CA PRO A 677 -22.78 -39.37 -5.59
C PRO A 677 -22.37 -40.67 -4.86
N HIS A 678 -23.35 -41.40 -4.33
CA HIS A 678 -23.15 -42.74 -3.74
C HIS A 678 -23.18 -43.87 -4.79
N THR A 679 -23.45 -43.52 -6.04
CA THR A 679 -23.47 -44.42 -7.19
C THR A 679 -22.05 -44.90 -7.51
N ASN A 680 -21.94 -46.13 -8.04
CA ASN A 680 -20.69 -46.85 -8.31
C ASN A 680 -19.95 -46.28 -9.54
N VAL A 681 -19.88 -44.95 -9.65
CA VAL A 681 -19.33 -44.24 -10.82
C VAL A 681 -17.82 -44.11 -10.68
N LYS A 682 -17.12 -44.47 -11.76
CA LYS A 682 -15.66 -44.58 -11.86
C LYS A 682 -14.89 -43.25 -11.75
N HIS A 683 -15.54 -42.11 -11.46
CA HIS A 683 -15.00 -40.77 -11.77
C HIS A 683 -15.26 -39.73 -10.67
N SER A 684 -15.01 -40.07 -9.40
CA SER A 684 -14.96 -39.05 -8.35
C SER A 684 -13.78 -39.30 -7.42
N PRO A 685 -12.99 -38.27 -7.07
CA PRO A 685 -11.84 -38.45 -6.20
C PRO A 685 -12.25 -39.00 -4.83
N SER A 686 -11.44 -39.90 -4.27
CA SER A 686 -11.69 -40.36 -2.90
C SER A 686 -11.59 -39.18 -1.91
N MET A 687 -12.33 -39.24 -0.81
CA MET A 687 -12.22 -38.24 0.27
C MET A 687 -10.77 -38.08 0.77
N GLY A 688 -10.00 -39.17 0.79
CA GLY A 688 -8.58 -39.14 1.14
C GLY A 688 -7.75 -38.33 0.14
N ALA A 689 -8.02 -38.47 -1.16
CA ALA A 689 -7.34 -37.70 -2.21
C ALA A 689 -7.65 -36.19 -2.09
N VAL A 690 -8.91 -35.84 -1.87
CA VAL A 690 -9.33 -34.44 -1.68
C VAL A 690 -8.69 -33.82 -0.43
N LYS A 691 -8.72 -34.53 0.72
CA LYS A 691 -8.04 -34.06 1.95
C LYS A 691 -6.54 -33.83 1.72
N LYS A 692 -5.90 -34.76 1.02
CA LYS A 692 -4.48 -34.67 0.65
C LYS A 692 -4.20 -33.46 -0.25
N ALA A 693 -5.10 -33.15 -1.20
CA ALA A 693 -4.97 -31.98 -2.06
C ALA A 693 -4.93 -30.68 -1.22
N PHE A 694 -5.83 -30.52 -0.26
CA PHE A 694 -5.81 -29.37 0.68
C PHE A 694 -4.62 -29.35 1.67
N LYS A 695 -3.69 -30.32 1.58
CA LYS A 695 -2.57 -30.49 2.52
C LYS A 695 -3.03 -30.64 3.99
N LEU A 696 -4.26 -31.09 4.21
CA LEU A 696 -4.75 -31.40 5.54
C LEU A 696 -4.17 -32.74 5.98
N LYS A 697 -3.35 -32.71 7.04
CA LYS A 697 -2.81 -33.92 7.67
C LYS A 697 -3.88 -34.69 8.42
#